data_AF-A0A2A2PHW8-F1
#
_entry.id   AF-A0A2A2PHW8-F1
#
_cell.length_a   1.000
_cell.length_b   1.000
_cell.length_c   1.000
_cell.angle_alpha   90.00
_cell.angle_beta   90.00
_cell.angle_gamma   90.00
#
_symmetry.space_group_name_H-M   'P 1'
#
loop_
_entity.id
_entity.type
_entity.pdbx_description
1 polymer ?
#
loop_
_entity_poly.entity_id
_entity_poly.type
_entity_poly.pdbx_seq_one_letter_code
_entity_poly.pdbx_strand_id
1 'polypeptide(L)'
;MIDANSQFFAILTNVGMAKQANADALGIAWKITEMGVGDANPGGLADPPNPVPAATQTKLLNEWRRKPLNQLRVDPVNPAVIIAEQIIPADEGGKWIREIGLYDADGDLVAVANCAPSFKPLLSQGSGRTQVVRMNFVVSSTGNITLKIDPAVVLATREWVLAQILEELSKLDIKQSVRAATTANINLVGLQVVDGVSLNAGDRVLVKNQTAAKDNGPYVVAVGTWVRAKDADNSTKVTPNLTVAVEVGATQADTIWQLVTDGTIVVDTTALTFKDITDGFARLFSPTFSGNPTAPTPAQFDSSKSLATTEFLRRRGFEFSGFTTNDASLVLSATHVGGLHSFSAATQLTATLPPTAGVAQGATITLVSAGPGGLKVLGSGTDVVYTSTGVAGPLVLALGDTAEFIRLQDQWRLVGGSVLLRFAGTMSGAHFITQPQFDNGKALATTEFVQRAQGNFSGQTTINTSATTLTPAMAGRRIVGSLAGTWTLPVLTASPVGSKFYIQNSSSGDIVVNRQGSDIIVALAKTVNSIIIPMGSSGVLVCGETNWVFEEGVAALKYSTEFASSISGSGWAKNANGLIEQWGTGVTDANGYVYVTFPIPFPNAPRNITLTHVGSMSLMHALMGAGLGATGCRLRVQNSSGTSDANWTVHWRAIGN
;
A
#
# COMPACT_ATOMS: atom_id res chain seq x y z
N MET A 1 -27.81 -75.99 42.70
CA MET A 1 -29.28 -75.96 42.61
C MET A 1 -29.79 -76.21 44.02
N ILE A 2 -30.54 -75.27 44.61
CA ILE A 2 -31.14 -75.43 45.95
C ILE A 2 -32.41 -76.24 45.71
N ASP A 3 -32.46 -77.49 46.16
CA ASP A 3 -33.68 -78.29 46.22
C ASP A 3 -34.09 -78.49 47.69
N ALA A 4 -35.30 -78.97 47.92
CA ALA A 4 -35.82 -79.26 49.27
C ALA A 4 -35.04 -80.37 50.01
N ASN A 5 -34.05 -81.00 49.37
CA ASN A 5 -33.19 -82.04 49.95
C ASN A 5 -31.84 -81.49 50.43
N SER A 6 -31.54 -80.22 50.16
CA SER A 6 -30.34 -79.55 50.67
C SER A 6 -30.48 -79.23 52.17
N GLN A 7 -29.38 -79.30 52.92
CA GLN A 7 -29.37 -79.03 54.37
C GLN A 7 -29.88 -77.62 54.73
N PHE A 8 -29.67 -76.65 53.82
CA PHE A 8 -30.15 -75.28 53.93
C PHE A 8 -30.90 -74.88 52.67
N PHE A 9 -32.17 -74.54 52.81
CA PHE A 9 -33.08 -74.30 51.70
C PHE A 9 -34.09 -73.21 52.02
N ALA A 10 -34.73 -72.69 50.97
CA ALA A 10 -35.77 -71.68 51.04
C ALA A 10 -37.03 -72.20 50.35
N ILE A 11 -38.19 -71.98 50.97
CA ILE A 11 -39.50 -72.29 50.39
C ILE A 11 -40.43 -71.09 50.49
N LEU A 12 -41.40 -71.04 49.58
CA LEU A 12 -42.57 -70.19 49.76
C LEU A 12 -43.47 -70.77 50.84
N THR A 13 -44.06 -69.91 51.66
CA THR A 13 -45.15 -70.30 52.56
C THR A 13 -46.44 -70.51 51.74
N ASN A 14 -47.45 -71.14 52.33
CA ASN A 14 -48.78 -71.26 51.71
C ASN A 14 -49.37 -69.87 51.37
N VAL A 15 -49.08 -68.87 52.22
CA VAL A 15 -49.47 -67.47 51.98
C VAL A 15 -48.69 -66.90 50.79
N GLY A 16 -47.38 -67.09 50.74
CA GLY A 16 -46.55 -66.61 49.63
C GLY A 16 -46.91 -67.24 48.28
N MET A 17 -47.20 -68.54 48.24
CA MET A 17 -47.67 -69.22 47.02
C MET A 17 -49.01 -68.66 46.54
N ALA A 18 -49.96 -68.44 47.45
CA ALA A 18 -51.27 -67.88 47.11
C ALA A 18 -51.15 -66.44 46.60
N LYS A 19 -50.30 -65.61 47.23
CA LYS A 19 -50.07 -64.23 46.82
C LYS A 19 -49.31 -64.12 45.51
N GLN A 20 -48.35 -65.00 45.26
CA GLN A 20 -47.70 -65.11 43.96
C GLN A 20 -48.72 -65.42 42.87
N ALA A 21 -49.51 -66.48 43.06
CA ALA A 21 -50.51 -66.91 42.08
C ALA A 21 -51.54 -65.80 41.80
N ASN A 22 -51.95 -65.05 42.82
CA ASN A 22 -52.87 -63.93 42.67
C ASN A 22 -52.23 -62.75 41.91
N ALA A 23 -50.97 -62.42 42.19
CA ALA A 23 -50.23 -61.39 41.47
C ALA A 23 -50.07 -61.72 39.98
N ASP A 24 -49.76 -62.98 39.68
CA ASP A 24 -49.65 -63.47 38.30
C ASP A 24 -51.01 -63.52 37.57
N ALA A 25 -52.08 -63.94 38.24
CA ALA A 25 -53.41 -63.99 37.66
C ALA A 25 -54.00 -62.60 37.34
N LEU A 26 -53.70 -61.59 38.17
CA LEU A 26 -54.24 -60.23 38.04
C LEU A 26 -53.29 -59.23 37.36
N GLY A 27 -52.05 -59.63 37.07
CA GLY A 27 -51.01 -58.73 36.52
C GLY A 27 -50.64 -57.58 37.46
N ILE A 28 -50.81 -57.78 38.77
CA ILE A 28 -50.54 -56.76 39.80
C ILE A 28 -49.17 -56.97 40.44
N ALA A 29 -48.54 -55.86 40.81
CA ALA A 29 -47.20 -55.86 41.37
C ALA A 29 -47.16 -56.49 42.78
N TRP A 30 -46.47 -57.63 42.94
CA TRP A 30 -46.16 -58.23 44.24
C TRP A 30 -44.91 -57.59 44.84
N LYS A 31 -45.09 -56.93 45.99
CA LYS A 31 -44.03 -56.15 46.65
C LYS A 31 -43.52 -56.87 47.89
N ILE A 32 -42.36 -57.49 47.78
CA ILE A 32 -41.61 -58.02 48.93
C ILE A 32 -40.77 -56.86 49.50
N THR A 33 -41.02 -56.50 50.75
CA THR A 33 -40.54 -55.22 51.33
C THR A 33 -39.48 -55.42 52.39
N GLU A 34 -39.59 -56.46 53.22
CA GLU A 34 -38.75 -56.66 54.39
C GLU A 34 -38.17 -58.07 54.48
N MET A 35 -37.03 -58.18 55.16
CA MET A 35 -36.45 -59.47 55.57
C MET A 35 -36.32 -59.51 57.09
N GLY A 36 -36.82 -60.60 57.66
CA GLY A 36 -36.65 -60.95 59.06
C GLY A 36 -35.53 -61.97 59.26
N VAL A 37 -34.81 -61.89 60.37
CA VAL A 37 -33.84 -62.89 60.81
C VAL A 37 -34.11 -63.28 62.26
N GLY A 38 -33.91 -64.56 62.55
CA GLY A 38 -34.16 -65.14 63.87
C GLY A 38 -33.07 -66.13 64.28
N ASP A 39 -33.00 -66.42 65.58
CA ASP A 39 -32.08 -67.41 66.13
C ASP A 39 -32.73 -68.81 66.25
N ALA A 40 -34.00 -68.94 65.90
CA ALA A 40 -34.81 -70.15 65.99
C ALA A 40 -34.78 -70.85 67.37
N ASN A 41 -34.54 -70.10 68.46
CA ASN A 41 -34.38 -70.63 69.81
C ASN A 41 -35.33 -69.98 70.84
N PRO A 42 -36.66 -70.15 70.68
CA PRO A 42 -37.64 -69.52 71.57
C PRO A 42 -37.54 -70.01 73.03
N GLY A 43 -36.93 -71.18 73.27
CA GLY A 43 -36.76 -71.78 74.60
C GLY A 43 -35.41 -71.49 75.28
N GLY A 44 -34.50 -70.74 74.64
CA GLY A 44 -33.19 -70.41 75.22
C GLY A 44 -32.26 -71.61 75.42
N LEU A 45 -32.38 -72.65 74.59
CA LEU A 45 -31.54 -73.86 74.64
C LEU A 45 -30.07 -73.52 74.33
N ALA A 46 -29.13 -74.18 74.99
CA ALA A 46 -27.69 -74.01 74.71
C ALA A 46 -27.31 -74.49 73.30
N ASP A 47 -28.00 -75.52 72.78
CA ASP A 47 -27.85 -76.04 71.43
C ASP A 47 -29.22 -76.37 70.81
N PRO A 48 -29.89 -75.40 70.18
CA PRO A 48 -31.18 -75.62 69.54
C PRO A 48 -31.01 -76.41 68.23
N PRO A 49 -31.95 -77.30 67.88
CA PRO A 49 -31.93 -77.99 66.58
C PRO A 49 -32.03 -76.96 65.44
N ASN A 50 -31.46 -77.27 64.28
CA ASN A 50 -31.58 -76.42 63.11
C ASN A 50 -33.06 -76.28 62.71
N PRO A 51 -33.54 -75.05 62.44
CA PRO A 51 -34.92 -74.86 62.00
C PRO A 51 -35.14 -75.56 60.65
N VAL A 52 -36.30 -76.23 60.53
CA VAL A 52 -36.76 -76.80 59.27
C VAL A 52 -37.86 -75.90 58.72
N PRO A 53 -37.63 -75.19 57.60
CA PRO A 53 -38.64 -74.36 56.96
C PRO A 53 -39.89 -75.18 56.61
N ALA A 54 -41.07 -74.70 57.00
CA ALA A 54 -42.35 -75.34 56.73
C ALA A 54 -43.31 -74.37 56.03
N ALA A 55 -44.01 -74.85 55.00
CA ALA A 55 -44.92 -74.02 54.20
C ALA A 55 -46.10 -73.46 55.03
N THR A 56 -46.42 -74.07 56.16
CA THR A 56 -47.48 -73.61 57.09
C THR A 56 -47.04 -72.45 58.00
N GLN A 57 -45.77 -72.02 57.98
CA GLN A 57 -45.29 -70.93 58.82
C GLN A 57 -45.94 -69.59 58.42
N THR A 58 -46.44 -68.87 59.42
CA THR A 58 -46.93 -67.50 59.29
C THR A 58 -46.02 -66.47 59.97
N LYS A 59 -45.03 -66.95 60.73
CA LYS A 59 -43.97 -66.15 61.39
C LYS A 59 -42.71 -67.01 61.60
N LEU A 60 -41.58 -66.34 61.80
CA LEU A 60 -40.34 -66.96 62.28
C LEU A 60 -40.50 -67.48 63.72
N LEU A 61 -39.72 -68.50 64.08
CA LEU A 61 -39.78 -69.16 65.39
C LEU A 61 -39.34 -68.24 66.53
N ASN A 62 -38.27 -67.47 66.32
CA ASN A 62 -37.77 -66.45 67.23
C ASN A 62 -37.07 -65.32 66.46
N GLU A 63 -37.87 -64.45 65.85
CA GLU A 63 -37.38 -63.26 65.15
C GLU A 63 -36.72 -62.27 66.13
N TRP A 64 -35.53 -61.79 65.79
CA TRP A 64 -34.90 -60.70 66.54
C TRP A 64 -34.67 -59.44 65.74
N ARG A 65 -34.81 -59.50 64.42
CA ARG A 65 -34.66 -58.33 63.54
C ARG A 65 -35.56 -58.48 62.32
N ARG A 66 -36.19 -57.36 61.95
CA ARG A 66 -36.86 -57.15 60.67
C ARG A 66 -36.52 -55.76 60.15
N LYS A 67 -36.14 -55.65 58.88
CA LYS A 67 -35.84 -54.38 58.19
C LYS A 67 -36.14 -54.46 56.68
N PRO A 68 -36.24 -53.33 56.00
CA PRO A 68 -36.38 -53.29 54.54
C PRO A 68 -35.24 -54.02 53.82
N LEU A 69 -35.56 -54.58 52.65
CA LEU A 69 -34.56 -55.17 51.74
C LEU A 69 -33.64 -54.10 51.14
N ASN A 70 -32.35 -54.43 50.98
CA ASN A 70 -31.36 -53.63 50.26
C ASN A 70 -31.39 -53.92 48.75
N GLN A 71 -31.55 -55.20 48.39
CA GLN A 71 -31.63 -55.64 47.00
C GLN A 71 -32.65 -56.77 46.84
N LEU A 72 -33.43 -56.69 45.77
CA LEU A 72 -34.30 -57.77 45.27
C LEU A 72 -34.14 -57.82 43.75
N ARG A 73 -33.59 -58.92 43.23
CA ARG A 73 -33.32 -59.10 41.79
C ARG A 73 -33.54 -60.55 41.35
N VAL A 74 -33.70 -60.73 40.04
CA VAL A 74 -33.68 -62.05 39.40
C VAL A 74 -32.24 -62.56 39.31
N ASP A 75 -32.04 -63.87 39.45
CA ASP A 75 -30.75 -64.50 39.22
C ASP A 75 -30.40 -64.46 37.70
N PRO A 76 -29.20 -63.99 37.32
CA PRO A 76 -28.79 -63.88 35.91
C PRO A 76 -28.63 -65.25 35.21
N VAL A 77 -28.49 -66.34 35.95
CA VAL A 77 -28.32 -67.71 35.42
C VAL A 77 -29.65 -68.47 35.39
N ASN A 78 -30.50 -68.27 36.40
CA ASN A 78 -31.81 -68.95 36.47
C ASN A 78 -32.95 -67.94 36.69
N PRO A 79 -33.72 -67.60 35.63
CA PRO A 79 -34.84 -66.66 35.74
C PRO A 79 -35.93 -67.05 36.74
N ALA A 80 -36.02 -68.33 37.17
CA ALA A 80 -36.98 -68.80 38.17
C ALA A 80 -36.53 -68.57 39.63
N VAL A 81 -35.33 -68.02 39.86
CA VAL A 81 -34.78 -67.75 41.19
C VAL A 81 -34.75 -66.26 41.45
N ILE A 82 -35.31 -65.87 42.59
CA ILE A 82 -35.19 -64.51 43.12
C ILE A 82 -34.14 -64.49 44.24
N ILE A 83 -33.30 -63.47 44.20
CA ILE A 83 -32.27 -63.19 45.20
C ILE A 83 -32.71 -61.95 45.99
N ALA A 84 -32.99 -62.16 47.28
CA ALA A 84 -33.28 -61.11 48.25
C ALA A 84 -32.09 -60.93 49.19
N GLU A 85 -31.66 -59.69 49.40
CA GLU A 85 -30.53 -59.36 50.28
C GLU A 85 -30.90 -58.27 51.29
N GLN A 86 -30.44 -58.48 52.52
CA GLN A 86 -30.40 -57.47 53.56
C GLN A 86 -29.00 -57.38 54.16
N ILE A 87 -28.56 -56.16 54.45
CA ILE A 87 -27.32 -55.88 55.17
C ILE A 87 -27.65 -55.62 56.64
N ILE A 88 -26.99 -56.35 57.52
CA ILE A 88 -27.02 -56.10 58.97
C ILE A 88 -25.75 -55.31 59.33
N PRO A 89 -25.87 -54.03 59.68
CA PRO A 89 -24.72 -53.17 60.04
C PRO A 89 -24.06 -53.61 61.35
N ALA A 90 -22.88 -53.07 61.66
CA ALA A 90 -22.06 -53.53 62.80
C ALA A 90 -22.63 -53.16 64.19
N ASP A 91 -23.54 -52.19 64.25
CA ASP A 91 -24.24 -51.70 65.45
C ASP A 91 -25.48 -52.53 65.82
N GLU A 92 -25.91 -53.47 64.96
CA GLU A 92 -27.03 -54.36 65.20
C GLU A 92 -26.58 -55.84 65.22
N GLY A 93 -26.93 -56.61 66.26
CA GLY A 93 -26.45 -57.98 66.43
C GLY A 93 -26.55 -58.50 67.87
N GLY A 94 -25.56 -59.31 68.27
CA GLY A 94 -25.47 -59.96 69.59
C GLY A 94 -26.26 -61.26 69.67
N LYS A 95 -26.75 -61.77 68.54
CA LYS A 95 -27.63 -62.94 68.43
C LYS A 95 -27.20 -63.84 67.28
N TRP A 96 -27.62 -65.11 67.34
CA TRP A 96 -27.44 -66.07 66.27
C TRP A 96 -28.42 -65.82 65.12
N ILE A 97 -28.03 -66.15 63.90
CA ILE A 97 -28.90 -66.21 62.74
C ILE A 97 -28.99 -67.68 62.34
N ARG A 98 -30.22 -68.21 62.32
CA ARG A 98 -30.55 -69.59 61.96
C ARG A 98 -31.74 -69.69 61.02
N GLU A 99 -32.63 -68.70 61.07
CA GLU A 99 -33.81 -68.60 60.20
C GLU A 99 -33.89 -67.22 59.54
N ILE A 100 -34.42 -67.20 58.32
CA ILE A 100 -34.60 -66.01 57.49
C ILE A 100 -36.03 -66.04 56.95
N GLY A 101 -36.73 -64.92 57.01
CA GLY A 101 -38.09 -64.75 56.49
C GLY A 101 -38.18 -63.56 55.56
N LEU A 102 -38.97 -63.67 54.49
CA LEU A 102 -39.34 -62.53 53.63
C LEU A 102 -40.78 -62.15 53.88
N TYR A 103 -41.01 -60.84 53.96
CA TYR A 103 -42.32 -60.24 54.20
C TYR A 103 -42.71 -59.33 53.05
N ASP A 104 -43.99 -59.36 52.70
CA ASP A 104 -44.54 -58.46 51.70
C ASP A 104 -45.11 -57.16 52.28
N ALA A 105 -45.63 -56.30 51.42
CA ALA A 105 -46.18 -55.01 51.79
C ALA A 105 -47.37 -55.08 52.75
N ASP A 106 -48.06 -56.22 52.85
CA ASP A 106 -49.15 -56.43 53.81
C ASP A 106 -48.64 -56.97 55.15
N GLY A 107 -47.33 -57.24 55.26
CA GLY A 107 -46.68 -57.75 56.47
C GLY A 107 -46.74 -59.27 56.63
N ASP A 108 -47.20 -60.00 55.61
CA ASP A 108 -47.31 -61.45 55.65
C ASP A 108 -45.97 -62.14 55.38
N LEU A 109 -45.67 -63.23 56.11
CA LEU A 109 -44.49 -64.06 55.84
C LEU A 109 -44.72 -64.87 54.56
N VAL A 110 -44.03 -64.50 53.48
CA VAL A 110 -44.24 -65.09 52.14
C VAL A 110 -43.20 -66.14 51.77
N ALA A 111 -42.00 -66.06 52.33
CA ALA A 111 -40.97 -67.07 52.13
C ALA A 111 -40.17 -67.27 53.42
N VAL A 112 -39.73 -68.50 53.66
CA VAL A 112 -38.93 -68.87 54.82
C VAL A 112 -37.76 -69.75 54.43
N ALA A 113 -36.61 -69.51 55.05
CA ALA A 113 -35.39 -70.28 54.86
C ALA A 113 -34.69 -70.57 56.18
N ASN A 114 -33.93 -71.65 56.20
CA ASN A 114 -32.93 -71.89 57.23
C ASN A 114 -31.54 -71.56 56.70
N CYS A 115 -30.60 -71.29 57.61
CA CYS A 115 -29.20 -71.08 57.26
C CYS A 115 -28.27 -71.75 58.27
N ALA A 116 -27.02 -71.93 57.89
CA ALA A 116 -25.99 -72.40 58.82
C ALA A 116 -25.92 -71.44 60.02
N PRO A 117 -25.85 -71.95 61.27
CA PRO A 117 -25.76 -71.11 62.45
C PRO A 117 -24.59 -70.12 62.34
N SER A 118 -24.90 -68.83 62.30
CA SER A 118 -23.90 -67.77 62.21
C SER A 118 -24.14 -66.74 63.30
N PHE A 119 -23.15 -66.52 64.17
CA PHE A 119 -23.23 -65.47 65.19
C PHE A 119 -22.93 -64.10 64.57
N LYS A 120 -23.83 -63.14 64.77
CA LYS A 120 -23.67 -61.75 64.31
C LYS A 120 -23.26 -60.88 65.51
N PRO A 121 -21.96 -60.64 65.75
CA PRO A 121 -21.52 -59.85 66.89
C PRO A 121 -21.87 -58.37 66.75
N LEU A 122 -22.03 -57.70 67.90
CA LEU A 122 -22.14 -56.24 68.02
C LEU A 122 -20.75 -55.61 68.11
N LEU A 123 -20.64 -54.36 67.65
CA LEU A 123 -19.43 -53.57 67.84
C LEU A 123 -19.02 -53.45 69.33
N SER A 124 -20.00 -53.33 70.24
CA SER A 124 -19.77 -53.29 71.69
C SER A 124 -19.20 -54.57 72.28
N GLN A 125 -19.25 -55.70 71.55
CA GLN A 125 -18.67 -56.98 71.96
C GLN A 125 -17.22 -57.15 71.46
N GLY A 126 -16.58 -56.08 70.98
CA GLY A 126 -15.18 -56.07 70.54
C GLY A 126 -14.95 -56.60 69.11
N SER A 127 -16.01 -56.96 68.39
CA SER A 127 -15.94 -57.45 67.01
C SER A 127 -17.14 -56.95 66.19
N GLY A 128 -17.08 -55.71 65.70
CA GLY A 128 -18.08 -55.19 64.77
C GLY A 128 -17.96 -55.86 63.40
N ARG A 129 -18.99 -56.59 62.96
CA ARG A 129 -19.03 -57.20 61.62
C ARG A 129 -20.28 -56.72 60.88
N THR A 130 -20.13 -56.20 59.67
CA THR A 130 -21.26 -56.02 58.75
C THR A 130 -21.53 -57.37 58.08
N GLN A 131 -22.77 -57.84 58.11
CA GLN A 131 -23.14 -59.15 57.57
C GLN A 131 -24.20 -58.98 56.49
N VAL A 132 -23.92 -59.51 55.29
CA VAL A 132 -24.93 -59.66 54.24
C VAL A 132 -25.68 -60.97 54.48
N VAL A 133 -27.00 -60.89 54.55
CA VAL A 133 -27.90 -62.04 54.58
C VAL A 133 -28.58 -62.11 53.23
N ARG A 134 -28.41 -63.25 52.54
CA ARG A 134 -28.96 -63.51 51.22
C ARG A 134 -29.89 -64.71 51.28
N MET A 135 -31.09 -64.55 50.72
CA MET A 135 -32.05 -65.64 50.52
C MET A 135 -32.30 -65.82 49.02
N ASN A 136 -32.05 -67.02 48.53
CA ASN A 136 -32.38 -67.43 47.18
C ASN A 136 -33.59 -68.34 47.25
N PHE A 137 -34.70 -67.98 46.61
CA PHE A 137 -35.91 -68.79 46.61
C PHE A 137 -36.48 -68.92 45.20
N VAL A 138 -37.13 -70.05 44.95
CA VAL A 138 -37.71 -70.38 43.65
C VAL A 138 -39.14 -69.87 43.59
N VAL A 139 -39.50 -69.28 42.46
CA VAL A 139 -40.81 -68.72 42.18
C VAL A 139 -41.32 -69.27 40.83
N SER A 140 -42.63 -69.40 40.68
CA SER A 140 -43.22 -69.90 39.41
C SER A 140 -43.17 -68.88 38.26
N SER A 141 -43.20 -67.59 38.56
CA SER A 141 -43.01 -66.47 37.62
C SER A 141 -42.39 -65.25 38.33
N THR A 142 -41.55 -64.49 37.63
CA THR A 142 -40.96 -63.23 38.11
C THR A 142 -41.59 -61.98 37.52
N GLY A 143 -42.54 -62.13 36.58
CA GLY A 143 -43.04 -61.04 35.74
C GLY A 143 -43.72 -59.91 36.52
N ASN A 144 -44.33 -60.24 37.67
CA ASN A 144 -45.08 -59.29 38.48
C ASN A 144 -44.41 -58.93 39.82
N ILE A 145 -43.16 -59.37 40.04
CA ILE A 145 -42.41 -59.06 41.26
C ILE A 145 -41.74 -57.68 41.11
N THR A 146 -42.03 -56.76 42.03
CA THR A 146 -41.37 -55.44 42.02
C THR A 146 -39.94 -55.54 42.52
N LEU A 147 -38.96 -55.44 41.62
CA LEU A 147 -37.55 -55.43 41.97
C LEU A 147 -37.19 -54.14 42.72
N LYS A 148 -36.37 -54.27 43.77
CA LYS A 148 -35.92 -53.15 44.59
C LYS A 148 -34.41 -53.08 44.56
N ILE A 149 -33.88 -51.90 44.28
CA ILE A 149 -32.47 -51.57 44.50
C ILE A 149 -32.48 -50.27 45.29
N ASP A 150 -32.02 -50.31 46.54
CA ASP A 150 -31.80 -49.09 47.33
C ASP A 150 -30.34 -48.62 47.11
N PRO A 151 -30.09 -47.55 46.34
CA PRO A 151 -28.73 -47.14 45.98
C PRO A 151 -27.94 -46.56 47.17
N ALA A 152 -28.60 -46.23 48.29
CA ALA A 152 -27.95 -45.58 49.42
C ALA A 152 -27.10 -46.54 50.28
N VAL A 153 -27.28 -47.86 50.14
CA VAL A 153 -26.63 -48.88 50.99
C VAL A 153 -26.23 -50.12 50.16
N VAL A 154 -25.60 -49.93 48.99
CA VAL A 154 -25.05 -51.04 48.19
C VAL A 154 -23.53 -50.89 48.08
N LEU A 155 -22.82 -51.90 48.58
CA LEU A 155 -21.40 -52.09 48.27
C LEU A 155 -21.32 -52.66 46.85
N ALA A 156 -20.94 -51.84 45.87
CA ALA A 156 -20.67 -52.32 44.52
C ALA A 156 -19.42 -53.21 44.52
N THR A 157 -19.48 -54.37 43.85
CA THR A 157 -18.27 -55.19 43.68
C THR A 157 -17.26 -54.42 42.84
N ARG A 158 -15.97 -54.59 43.13
CA ARG A 158 -14.89 -53.94 42.35
C ARG A 158 -15.02 -54.22 40.86
N GLU A 159 -15.40 -55.44 40.51
CA GLU A 159 -15.62 -55.85 39.12
C GLU A 159 -16.75 -55.07 38.44
N TRP A 160 -17.89 -54.90 39.13
CA TRP A 160 -19.01 -54.12 38.60
C TRP A 160 -18.61 -52.66 38.35
N VAL A 161 -17.89 -52.05 39.30
CA VAL A 161 -17.42 -50.66 39.16
C VAL A 161 -16.46 -50.53 37.98
N LEU A 162 -15.49 -51.43 37.85
CA LEU A 162 -14.54 -51.39 36.73
C LEU A 162 -15.22 -51.60 35.37
N ALA A 163 -16.18 -52.52 35.29
CA ALA A 163 -16.94 -52.77 34.08
C ALA A 163 -17.77 -51.55 33.65
N GLN A 164 -18.46 -50.90 34.59
CA GLN A 164 -19.24 -49.70 34.30
C GLN A 164 -18.36 -48.51 33.92
N ILE A 165 -17.23 -48.29 34.60
CA ILE A 165 -16.28 -47.23 34.22
C ILE A 165 -15.78 -47.45 32.79
N LEU A 166 -15.40 -48.68 32.43
CA LEU A 166 -14.91 -48.99 31.08
C LEU A 166 -16.00 -48.77 30.02
N GLU A 167 -17.24 -49.13 30.32
CA GLU A 167 -18.38 -48.92 29.43
C GLU A 167 -18.64 -47.42 29.19
N GLU A 168 -18.69 -46.62 30.25
CA GLU A 168 -18.93 -45.17 30.14
C GLU A 168 -17.77 -44.43 29.46
N LEU A 169 -16.51 -44.78 29.75
CA LEU A 169 -15.35 -44.23 29.03
C LEU A 169 -15.40 -44.55 27.53
N SER A 170 -15.90 -45.74 27.17
CA SER A 170 -16.05 -46.14 25.77
C SER A 170 -17.12 -45.34 25.00
N LYS A 171 -18.05 -44.67 25.70
CA LYS A 171 -19.10 -43.83 25.10
C LYS A 171 -18.63 -42.41 24.78
N LEU A 172 -17.51 -41.95 25.34
CA LEU A 172 -16.96 -40.64 25.04
C LEU A 172 -16.59 -40.51 23.57
N ASP A 173 -16.83 -39.35 22.96
CA ASP A 173 -16.51 -39.10 21.54
C ASP A 173 -14.99 -39.16 21.29
N ILE A 174 -14.17 -38.82 22.28
CA ILE A 174 -12.71 -38.94 22.18
C ILE A 174 -12.32 -40.39 22.42
N LYS A 175 -11.78 -41.04 21.39
CA LYS A 175 -11.32 -42.43 21.44
C LYS A 175 -9.86 -42.54 21.82
N GLN A 176 -9.47 -43.73 22.27
CA GLN A 176 -8.04 -44.03 22.43
C GLN A 176 -7.33 -43.86 21.09
N SER A 177 -6.11 -43.34 21.16
CA SER A 177 -5.24 -43.15 20.00
C SER A 177 -5.06 -44.44 19.21
N VAL A 178 -4.79 -44.28 17.92
CA VAL A 178 -4.42 -45.36 17.03
C VAL A 178 -2.96 -45.23 16.68
N ARG A 179 -2.30 -46.36 16.47
CA ARG A 179 -0.89 -46.42 16.10
C ARG A 179 -0.67 -45.79 14.72
N ALA A 180 -1.54 -46.11 13.76
CA ALA A 180 -1.48 -45.61 12.39
C ALA A 180 -2.89 -45.42 11.81
N ALA A 181 -3.00 -44.73 10.68
CA ALA A 181 -4.24 -44.59 9.92
C ALA A 181 -4.05 -45.04 8.48
N THR A 182 -5.07 -45.64 7.88
CA THR A 182 -4.98 -46.09 6.49
C THR A 182 -4.85 -44.92 5.52
N THR A 183 -4.16 -45.13 4.39
CA THR A 183 -4.04 -44.18 3.27
C THR A 183 -4.72 -44.69 2.00
N ALA A 184 -5.13 -45.97 2.02
CA ALA A 184 -5.84 -46.66 0.95
C ALA A 184 -6.71 -47.80 1.53
N ASN A 185 -7.49 -48.46 0.69
CA ASN A 185 -8.29 -49.63 1.06
C ASN A 185 -7.37 -50.82 1.43
N ILE A 186 -7.69 -51.52 2.52
CA ILE A 186 -6.93 -52.69 2.99
C ILE A 186 -7.85 -53.88 3.29
N ASN A 187 -7.25 -55.07 3.38
CA ASN A 187 -7.93 -56.25 3.94
C ASN A 187 -7.81 -56.20 5.47
N LEU A 188 -8.90 -56.43 6.20
CA LEU A 188 -8.92 -56.37 7.67
C LEU A 188 -8.50 -57.71 8.30
N VAL A 189 -7.29 -58.18 7.99
CA VAL A 189 -6.76 -59.48 8.44
C VAL A 189 -5.22 -59.49 8.42
N GLY A 190 -4.60 -60.16 9.39
CA GLY A 190 -3.15 -60.38 9.41
C GLY A 190 -2.33 -59.16 9.82
N LEU A 191 -1.03 -59.36 10.05
CA LEU A 191 -0.09 -58.28 10.33
C LEU A 191 0.33 -57.61 9.02
N GLN A 192 0.27 -56.28 8.97
CA GLN A 192 0.46 -55.49 7.75
C GLN A 192 1.31 -54.26 8.03
N VAL A 193 1.73 -53.59 6.95
CA VAL A 193 2.33 -52.26 7.02
C VAL A 193 1.28 -51.24 6.61
N VAL A 194 0.96 -50.30 7.50
CA VAL A 194 -0.01 -49.21 7.24
C VAL A 194 0.71 -47.88 7.39
N ASP A 195 0.64 -47.03 6.36
CA ASP A 195 1.33 -45.73 6.30
C ASP A 195 2.82 -45.81 6.70
N GLY A 196 3.53 -46.84 6.22
CA GLY A 196 4.94 -47.07 6.53
C GLY A 196 5.23 -47.70 7.91
N VAL A 197 4.20 -47.97 8.73
CA VAL A 197 4.33 -48.54 10.08
C VAL A 197 4.05 -50.04 10.05
N SER A 198 5.00 -50.87 10.50
CA SER A 198 4.79 -52.31 10.70
C SER A 198 3.95 -52.57 11.95
N LEU A 199 2.79 -53.20 11.79
CA LEU A 199 1.81 -53.40 12.87
C LEU A 199 2.01 -54.73 13.59
N ASN A 200 1.80 -54.72 14.90
CA ASN A 200 1.80 -55.90 15.77
C ASN A 200 0.36 -56.26 16.20
N ALA A 201 0.15 -57.52 16.60
CA ALA A 201 -1.13 -57.92 17.18
C ALA A 201 -1.42 -57.10 18.45
N GLY A 202 -2.62 -56.51 18.53
CA GLY A 202 -3.03 -55.60 19.59
C GLY A 202 -2.86 -54.11 19.27
N ASP A 203 -2.10 -53.75 18.23
CA ASP A 203 -2.04 -52.36 17.76
C ASP A 203 -3.43 -51.88 17.30
N ARG A 204 -3.68 -50.58 17.42
CA ARG A 204 -4.93 -49.96 16.95
C ARG A 204 -4.69 -49.22 15.64
N VAL A 205 -5.60 -49.33 14.69
CA VAL A 205 -5.52 -48.62 13.40
C VAL A 205 -6.82 -47.91 13.13
N LEU A 206 -6.74 -46.62 12.74
CA LEU A 206 -7.89 -45.95 12.13
C LEU A 206 -8.00 -46.40 10.68
N VAL A 207 -8.98 -47.24 10.41
CA VAL A 207 -9.35 -47.66 9.06
C VAL A 207 -10.34 -46.63 8.53
N LYS A 208 -9.90 -45.74 7.63
CA LYS A 208 -10.74 -44.64 7.11
C LYS A 208 -10.89 -44.61 5.59
N ASN A 209 -10.28 -45.58 4.91
CA ASN A 209 -10.17 -45.64 3.45
C ASN A 209 -10.74 -46.95 2.86
N GLN A 210 -11.66 -47.64 3.55
CA GLN A 210 -12.33 -48.80 2.96
C GLN A 210 -13.22 -48.38 1.79
N THR A 211 -13.30 -49.24 0.77
CA THR A 211 -14.25 -49.08 -0.34
C THR A 211 -15.69 -49.05 0.15
N ALA A 212 -16.04 -49.93 1.09
CA ALA A 212 -17.31 -49.87 1.81
C ALA A 212 -17.15 -49.01 3.06
N ALA A 213 -17.53 -47.73 2.98
CA ALA A 213 -17.30 -46.77 4.06
C ALA A 213 -17.96 -47.15 5.41
N LYS A 214 -18.94 -48.06 5.40
CA LYS A 214 -19.52 -48.62 6.64
C LYS A 214 -18.51 -49.41 7.48
N ASP A 215 -17.47 -49.93 6.84
CA ASP A 215 -16.38 -50.68 7.47
C ASP A 215 -15.24 -49.77 7.97
N ASN A 216 -15.38 -48.45 7.85
CA ASN A 216 -14.42 -47.53 8.44
C ASN A 216 -14.60 -47.44 9.96
N GLY A 217 -13.53 -47.11 10.69
CA GLY A 217 -13.49 -46.91 12.13
C GLY A 217 -12.18 -47.38 12.74
N PRO A 218 -12.03 -47.31 14.07
CA PRO A 218 -10.89 -47.88 14.79
C PRO A 218 -10.98 -49.41 14.87
N TYR A 219 -9.91 -50.10 14.49
CA TYR A 219 -9.78 -51.57 14.56
C TYR A 219 -8.57 -51.98 15.41
N VAL A 220 -8.64 -53.17 16.00
CA VAL A 220 -7.52 -53.84 16.67
C VAL A 220 -6.91 -54.86 15.71
N VAL A 221 -5.61 -54.70 15.47
CA VAL A 221 -4.81 -55.55 14.61
C VAL A 221 -4.67 -56.95 15.22
N ALA A 222 -4.81 -57.97 14.40
CA ALA A 222 -4.63 -59.36 14.79
C ALA A 222 -3.93 -60.16 13.70
N VAL A 223 -3.38 -61.33 14.05
CA VAL A 223 -2.88 -62.31 13.06
C VAL A 223 -4.04 -62.88 12.24
N GLY A 224 -5.21 -63.03 12.86
CA GLY A 224 -6.47 -63.35 12.18
C GLY A 224 -7.22 -62.10 11.71
N THR A 225 -8.53 -62.20 11.59
CA THR A 225 -9.42 -61.08 11.23
C THR A 225 -9.31 -59.96 12.26
N TRP A 226 -9.19 -58.73 11.80
CA TRP A 226 -9.21 -57.56 12.68
C TRP A 226 -10.63 -57.31 13.16
N VAL A 227 -10.77 -56.92 14.42
CA VAL A 227 -12.05 -56.59 15.05
C VAL A 227 -12.12 -55.11 15.32
N ARG A 228 -13.33 -54.52 15.34
CA ARG A 228 -13.49 -53.14 15.78
C ARG A 228 -12.96 -52.99 17.20
N ALA A 229 -12.36 -51.83 17.47
CA ALA A 229 -11.88 -51.50 18.79
C ALA A 229 -13.05 -51.44 19.79
N LYS A 230 -12.78 -51.80 21.06
CA LYS A 230 -13.83 -51.96 22.08
C LYS A 230 -14.58 -50.66 22.37
N ASP A 231 -13.95 -49.51 22.14
CA ASP A 231 -14.50 -48.17 22.27
C ASP A 231 -15.24 -47.67 21.01
N ALA A 232 -15.38 -48.54 19.99
CA ALA A 232 -16.09 -48.27 18.73
C ALA A 232 -16.79 -49.53 18.16
N ASP A 233 -17.11 -50.52 19.01
CA ASP A 233 -17.64 -51.84 18.60
C ASP A 233 -19.16 -51.91 18.45
N ASN A 234 -19.88 -50.82 18.77
CA ASN A 234 -21.34 -50.77 18.64
C ASN A 234 -21.87 -49.33 18.52
N SER A 235 -23.13 -49.20 18.12
CA SER A 235 -23.79 -47.93 17.79
C SER A 235 -23.88 -46.92 18.93
N THR A 236 -23.82 -47.32 20.20
CA THR A 236 -23.85 -46.35 21.32
C THR A 236 -22.50 -45.69 21.56
N LYS A 237 -21.45 -46.21 20.93
CA LYS A 237 -20.06 -45.72 21.07
C LYS A 237 -19.57 -45.00 19.82
N VAL A 238 -20.32 -45.03 18.72
CA VAL A 238 -19.97 -44.37 17.47
C VAL A 238 -21.03 -43.33 17.16
N THR A 239 -20.70 -42.09 17.48
CA THR A 239 -21.55 -40.90 17.40
C THR A 239 -20.93 -39.90 16.42
N PRO A 240 -21.74 -39.06 15.75
CA PRO A 240 -21.21 -37.92 15.01
C PRO A 240 -20.25 -37.13 15.91
N ASN A 241 -19.15 -36.63 15.35
CA ASN A 241 -18.08 -35.93 16.09
C ASN A 241 -17.13 -36.82 16.91
N LEU A 242 -17.22 -38.16 16.82
CA LEU A 242 -16.18 -39.05 17.32
C LEU A 242 -14.79 -38.62 16.81
N THR A 243 -13.82 -38.48 17.71
CA THR A 243 -12.45 -38.06 17.38
C THR A 243 -11.41 -39.10 17.78
N VAL A 244 -10.37 -39.25 16.97
CA VAL A 244 -9.27 -40.17 17.24
C VAL A 244 -7.94 -39.59 16.74
N ALA A 245 -6.92 -39.64 17.60
CA ALA A 245 -5.57 -39.18 17.28
C ALA A 245 -4.72 -40.32 16.72
N VAL A 246 -3.84 -40.00 15.77
CA VAL A 246 -2.89 -40.92 15.12
C VAL A 246 -1.48 -40.65 15.66
N GLU A 247 -0.82 -41.70 16.17
CA GLU A 247 0.48 -41.58 16.84
C GLU A 247 1.65 -41.51 15.87
N VAL A 248 1.70 -42.41 14.88
CA VAL A 248 2.82 -42.50 13.93
C VAL A 248 2.35 -42.84 12.52
N GLY A 249 3.20 -42.57 11.53
CA GLY A 249 2.88 -42.74 10.12
C GLY A 249 3.83 -41.93 9.25
N ALA A 250 4.00 -42.32 7.99
CA ALA A 250 4.77 -41.55 7.02
C ALA A 250 4.03 -40.26 6.61
N THR A 251 2.71 -40.33 6.44
CA THR A 251 1.88 -39.17 6.06
C THR A 251 0.82 -38.79 7.09
N GLN A 252 0.47 -39.71 8.00
CA GLN A 252 -0.65 -39.55 8.94
C GLN A 252 -0.22 -39.33 10.40
N ALA A 253 1.07 -39.24 10.70
CA ALA A 253 1.56 -39.00 12.07
C ALA A 253 1.01 -37.68 12.66
N ASP A 254 0.75 -37.68 13.97
CA ASP A 254 0.29 -36.52 14.74
C ASP A 254 -1.02 -35.87 14.25
N THR A 255 -1.82 -36.59 13.46
CA THR A 255 -3.12 -36.09 12.96
C THR A 255 -4.27 -36.43 13.90
N ILE A 256 -5.33 -35.63 13.87
CA ILE A 256 -6.59 -35.93 14.58
C ILE A 256 -7.69 -36.03 13.54
N TRP A 257 -8.42 -37.14 13.58
CA TRP A 257 -9.51 -37.44 12.64
C TRP A 257 -10.85 -37.39 13.35
N GLN A 258 -11.79 -36.65 12.78
CA GLN A 258 -13.16 -36.53 13.24
C GLN A 258 -14.11 -37.30 12.31
N LEU A 259 -15.03 -38.05 12.88
CA LEU A 259 -16.17 -38.62 12.16
C LEU A 259 -17.16 -37.49 11.82
N VAL A 260 -17.31 -37.22 10.52
CA VAL A 260 -18.18 -36.16 9.99
C VAL A 260 -19.49 -36.68 9.41
N THR A 261 -19.77 -37.98 9.58
CA THR A 261 -21.09 -38.54 9.27
C THR A 261 -22.12 -38.02 10.27
N ASP A 262 -23.11 -37.28 9.80
CA ASP A 262 -24.21 -36.75 10.62
C ASP A 262 -25.38 -37.73 10.78
N GLY A 263 -26.18 -37.55 11.84
CA GLY A 263 -27.41 -38.30 12.09
C GLY A 263 -27.24 -39.59 12.92
N THR A 264 -28.27 -40.44 12.93
CA THR A 264 -28.25 -41.71 13.66
C THR A 264 -27.30 -42.71 12.99
N ILE A 265 -26.29 -43.17 13.74
CA ILE A 265 -25.29 -44.13 13.25
C ILE A 265 -25.63 -45.54 13.72
N VAL A 266 -25.69 -46.48 12.79
CA VAL A 266 -25.76 -47.91 13.06
C VAL A 266 -24.47 -48.55 12.55
N VAL A 267 -23.64 -49.06 13.47
CA VAL A 267 -22.35 -49.69 13.13
C VAL A 267 -22.55 -50.84 12.13
N ASP A 268 -21.61 -50.99 11.19
CA ASP A 268 -21.61 -51.96 10.08
C ASP A 268 -22.72 -51.77 9.02
N THR A 269 -23.54 -50.73 9.17
CA THR A 269 -24.62 -50.37 8.22
C THR A 269 -24.44 -48.95 7.67
N THR A 270 -24.30 -47.95 8.53
CA THR A 270 -24.13 -46.55 8.13
C THR A 270 -22.72 -46.30 7.59
N ALA A 271 -22.59 -45.57 6.47
CA ALA A 271 -21.30 -45.17 5.92
C ALA A 271 -20.57 -44.18 6.84
N LEU A 272 -19.32 -44.47 7.22
CA LEU A 272 -18.54 -43.69 8.17
C LEU A 272 -17.43 -42.92 7.44
N THR A 273 -17.53 -41.59 7.45
CA THR A 273 -16.58 -40.69 6.78
C THR A 273 -15.78 -39.91 7.81
N PHE A 274 -14.45 -40.02 7.72
CA PHE A 274 -13.54 -39.29 8.61
C PHE A 274 -12.86 -38.14 7.87
N LYS A 275 -12.67 -37.03 8.57
CA LYS A 275 -11.94 -35.86 8.08
C LYS A 275 -10.79 -35.52 9.03
N ASP A 276 -9.63 -35.20 8.47
CA ASP A 276 -8.52 -34.65 9.21
C ASP A 276 -8.88 -33.24 9.67
N ILE A 277 -8.91 -33.02 10.98
CA ILE A 277 -9.19 -31.72 11.59
C ILE A 277 -7.91 -31.02 12.05
N THR A 278 -6.74 -31.57 11.71
CA THR A 278 -5.45 -30.89 11.80
C THR A 278 -5.01 -30.31 10.45
N ASP A 279 -5.61 -30.78 9.35
CA ASP A 279 -5.40 -30.25 8.01
C ASP A 279 -5.87 -28.78 7.91
N GLY A 280 -4.92 -27.88 7.64
CA GLY A 280 -5.15 -26.44 7.49
C GLY A 280 -5.00 -25.57 8.75
N PHE A 281 -4.76 -26.14 9.95
CA PHE A 281 -4.50 -25.34 11.16
C PHE A 281 -3.01 -24.98 11.32
N ALA A 282 -2.74 -23.72 11.66
CA ALA A 282 -1.41 -23.30 12.12
C ALA A 282 -1.14 -23.89 13.53
N ARG A 283 0.03 -24.51 13.72
CA ARG A 283 0.42 -25.10 15.02
C ARG A 283 0.44 -24.04 16.12
N LEU A 284 -0.07 -24.40 17.32
CA LEU A 284 -0.36 -23.53 18.48
C LEU A 284 0.81 -22.65 18.97
N PHE A 285 2.04 -22.91 18.52
CA PHE A 285 3.25 -22.17 18.90
C PHE A 285 4.04 -21.56 17.74
N SER A 286 3.47 -21.42 16.54
CA SER A 286 4.15 -20.74 15.42
C SER A 286 3.17 -20.05 14.47
N PRO A 287 2.91 -18.73 14.63
CA PRO A 287 2.22 -17.94 13.61
C PRO A 287 3.17 -17.53 12.46
N THR A 288 4.38 -18.10 12.39
CA THR A 288 5.27 -17.89 11.26
C THR A 288 4.73 -18.71 10.10
N PHE A 289 4.01 -18.06 9.18
CA PHE A 289 3.71 -18.66 7.89
C PHE A 289 5.04 -19.11 7.26
N SER A 290 5.25 -20.43 7.17
CA SER A 290 6.40 -21.00 6.47
C SER A 290 5.99 -21.34 5.03
N GLY A 291 6.96 -21.32 4.10
CA GLY A 291 6.67 -21.48 2.67
C GLY A 291 6.10 -20.21 2.01
N ASN A 292 5.15 -20.38 1.09
CA ASN A 292 4.51 -19.29 0.34
C ASN A 292 2.98 -19.32 0.57
N PRO A 293 2.48 -18.83 1.73
CA PRO A 293 1.05 -18.82 2.03
C PRO A 293 0.28 -18.01 0.97
N THR A 294 -0.74 -18.62 0.37
CA THR A 294 -1.60 -17.95 -0.60
C THR A 294 -2.89 -17.46 0.07
N ALA A 295 -3.33 -16.25 -0.26
CA ALA A 295 -4.67 -15.76 0.05
C ALA A 295 -5.35 -15.30 -1.25
N PRO A 296 -6.70 -15.31 -1.34
CA PRO A 296 -7.39 -14.71 -2.46
C PRO A 296 -6.97 -13.24 -2.62
N THR A 297 -6.54 -12.85 -3.81
CA THR A 297 -6.16 -11.46 -4.10
C THR A 297 -7.41 -10.56 -4.05
N PRO A 298 -7.45 -9.57 -3.14
CA PRO A 298 -8.55 -8.62 -3.10
C PRO A 298 -8.69 -7.86 -4.43
N ALA A 299 -9.90 -7.37 -4.71
CA ALA A 299 -10.15 -6.56 -5.90
C ALA A 299 -9.27 -5.30 -5.92
N GLN A 300 -8.97 -4.78 -7.11
CA GLN A 300 -8.24 -3.51 -7.22
C GLN A 300 -9.04 -2.41 -6.48
N PHE A 301 -8.38 -1.69 -5.58
CA PHE A 301 -8.98 -0.68 -4.68
C PHE A 301 -9.85 -1.19 -3.53
N ASP A 302 -9.80 -2.49 -3.18
CA ASP A 302 -10.39 -2.99 -1.94
C ASP A 302 -9.82 -2.24 -0.72
N SER A 303 -10.72 -1.72 0.14
CA SER A 303 -10.40 -0.95 1.35
C SER A 303 -10.86 -1.65 2.64
N SER A 304 -11.19 -2.94 2.56
CA SER A 304 -11.61 -3.75 3.68
C SER A 304 -10.40 -4.20 4.52
N LYS A 305 -10.65 -5.03 5.54
CA LYS A 305 -9.60 -5.61 6.41
C LYS A 305 -8.97 -6.89 5.83
N SER A 306 -9.17 -7.14 4.53
CA SER A 306 -8.57 -8.29 3.82
C SER A 306 -7.04 -8.26 3.88
N LEU A 307 -6.41 -9.44 3.92
CA LEU A 307 -4.95 -9.55 3.83
C LEU A 307 -4.47 -9.03 2.48
N ALA A 308 -3.43 -8.19 2.49
CA ALA A 308 -2.81 -7.72 1.26
C ALA A 308 -1.91 -8.81 0.68
N THR A 309 -2.28 -9.36 -0.48
CA THR A 309 -1.41 -10.26 -1.23
C THR A 309 -0.30 -9.48 -1.93
N THR A 310 0.80 -10.16 -2.28
CA THR A 310 1.87 -9.56 -3.09
C THR A 310 1.34 -9.04 -4.43
N GLU A 311 0.37 -9.73 -5.03
CA GLU A 311 -0.32 -9.29 -6.25
C GLU A 311 -1.13 -8.00 -6.03
N PHE A 312 -1.84 -7.88 -4.90
CA PHE A 312 -2.56 -6.65 -4.55
C PHE A 312 -1.61 -5.47 -4.35
N LEU A 313 -0.49 -5.67 -3.65
CA LEU A 313 0.52 -4.63 -3.43
C LEU A 313 1.20 -4.21 -4.74
N ARG A 314 1.50 -5.15 -5.63
CA ARG A 314 2.05 -4.86 -6.96
C ARG A 314 1.17 -3.90 -7.76
N ARG A 315 -0.15 -4.06 -7.64
CA ARG A 315 -1.16 -3.21 -8.29
C ARG A 315 -1.35 -1.82 -7.63
N ARG A 316 -0.81 -1.56 -6.43
CA ARG A 316 -1.16 -0.38 -5.59
C ARG A 316 -0.19 0.80 -5.63
N GLY A 317 0.92 0.79 -6.39
CA GLY A 317 1.68 2.04 -6.57
C GLY A 317 3.16 2.00 -6.93
N PHE A 318 3.73 0.91 -7.43
CA PHE A 318 5.11 0.91 -7.94
C PHE A 318 5.22 0.55 -9.43
N GLU A 319 4.19 -0.06 -9.99
CA GLU A 319 4.09 -0.42 -11.40
C GLU A 319 2.70 0.02 -11.92
N PHE A 320 2.62 0.49 -13.16
CA PHE A 320 1.32 0.70 -13.81
C PHE A 320 0.56 -0.64 -13.86
N SER A 321 -0.77 -0.59 -13.74
CA SER A 321 -1.61 -1.81 -13.89
C SER A 321 -1.44 -2.46 -15.28
N GLY A 322 -0.97 -1.69 -16.26
CA GLY A 322 -0.46 -2.14 -17.55
C GLY A 322 0.01 -0.98 -18.42
N PHE A 323 0.66 -1.30 -19.54
CA PHE A 323 0.96 -0.36 -20.63
C PHE A 323 0.21 -0.80 -21.88
N THR A 324 -0.52 0.11 -22.53
CA THR A 324 -1.22 -0.18 -23.79
C THR A 324 -0.86 0.83 -24.86
N THR A 325 -0.84 0.39 -26.12
CA THR A 325 -0.67 1.22 -27.31
C THR A 325 -1.94 1.18 -28.13
N ASN A 326 -2.47 2.34 -28.48
CA ASN A 326 -3.74 2.51 -29.17
C ASN A 326 -3.52 3.34 -30.44
N ASP A 327 -3.92 2.80 -31.58
CA ASP A 327 -3.85 3.45 -32.89
C ASP A 327 -5.20 4.03 -33.34
N ALA A 328 -6.23 3.87 -32.51
CA ALA A 328 -7.59 4.38 -32.72
C ALA A 328 -8.11 5.11 -31.47
N SER A 329 -9.19 5.88 -31.65
CA SER A 329 -9.90 6.50 -30.53
C SER A 329 -10.50 5.42 -29.63
N LEU A 330 -10.38 5.59 -28.30
CA LEU A 330 -10.78 4.59 -27.32
C LEU A 330 -11.60 5.20 -26.20
N VAL A 331 -12.68 4.51 -25.82
CA VAL A 331 -13.41 4.73 -24.57
C VAL A 331 -12.80 3.82 -23.52
N LEU A 332 -12.11 4.41 -22.55
CA LEU A 332 -11.50 3.70 -21.45
C LEU A 332 -12.58 3.22 -20.47
N SER A 333 -12.34 2.06 -19.87
CA SER A 333 -13.20 1.43 -18.87
C SER A 333 -12.50 1.34 -17.51
N ALA A 334 -13.19 0.86 -16.47
CA ALA A 334 -12.61 0.67 -15.14
C ALA A 334 -11.34 -0.22 -15.13
N THR A 335 -11.17 -1.10 -16.12
CA THR A 335 -9.96 -1.95 -16.23
C THR A 335 -8.70 -1.19 -16.65
N HIS A 336 -8.84 0.03 -17.15
CA HIS A 336 -7.73 0.90 -17.55
C HIS A 336 -7.23 1.76 -16.39
N VAL A 337 -7.93 1.74 -15.25
CA VAL A 337 -7.55 2.53 -14.08
C VAL A 337 -6.24 2.02 -13.47
N GLY A 338 -5.35 2.95 -13.12
CA GLY A 338 -3.98 2.69 -12.68
C GLY A 338 -2.98 2.40 -13.82
N GLY A 339 -3.43 2.47 -15.08
CA GLY A 339 -2.62 2.13 -16.25
C GLY A 339 -1.99 3.34 -16.96
N LEU A 340 -1.04 3.05 -17.85
CA LEU A 340 -0.49 4.00 -18.82
C LEU A 340 -0.98 3.62 -20.23
N HIS A 341 -1.65 4.56 -20.90
CA HIS A 341 -2.24 4.34 -22.21
C HIS A 341 -1.66 5.31 -23.23
N SER A 342 -0.89 4.77 -24.17
CA SER A 342 -0.27 5.50 -25.27
C SER A 342 -1.18 5.50 -26.49
N PHE A 343 -1.30 6.66 -27.15
CA PHE A 343 -2.11 6.85 -28.35
C PHE A 343 -1.23 7.37 -29.48
N SER A 344 -1.23 6.71 -30.63
CA SER A 344 -0.39 7.09 -31.78
C SER A 344 -1.09 6.92 -33.11
N ALA A 345 -1.39 8.04 -33.77
CA ALA A 345 -1.83 8.08 -35.17
C ALA A 345 -1.40 9.39 -35.85
N ALA A 346 -1.48 9.41 -37.18
CA ALA A 346 -1.25 10.61 -37.98
C ALA A 346 -2.37 11.66 -37.82
N THR A 347 -3.60 11.20 -37.60
CA THR A 347 -4.77 12.03 -37.30
C THR A 347 -5.01 12.12 -35.80
N GLN A 348 -5.69 13.17 -35.33
CA GLN A 348 -6.02 13.33 -33.92
C GLN A 348 -6.91 12.17 -33.43
N LEU A 349 -6.47 11.50 -32.36
CA LEU A 349 -7.26 10.49 -31.67
C LEU A 349 -8.01 11.09 -30.50
N THR A 350 -9.03 10.38 -30.03
CA THR A 350 -9.79 10.74 -28.84
C THR A 350 -9.70 9.63 -27.78
N ALA A 351 -9.29 9.99 -26.56
CA ALA A 351 -9.40 9.15 -25.38
C ALA A 351 -10.56 9.65 -24.50
N THR A 352 -11.60 8.84 -24.34
CA THR A 352 -12.68 9.11 -23.38
C THR A 352 -12.35 8.40 -22.08
N LEU A 353 -12.15 9.15 -20.99
CA LEU A 353 -11.89 8.62 -19.65
C LEU A 353 -13.10 7.80 -19.15
N PRO A 354 -12.90 6.78 -18.29
CA PRO A 354 -14.00 5.95 -17.84
C PRO A 354 -15.01 6.74 -17.00
N PRO A 355 -16.28 6.26 -16.95
CA PRO A 355 -17.25 6.80 -16.02
C PRO A 355 -16.69 6.85 -14.60
N THR A 356 -16.88 7.97 -13.90
CA THR A 356 -16.47 8.13 -12.51
C THR A 356 -17.27 7.20 -11.58
N ALA A 357 -18.52 6.90 -11.97
CA ALA A 357 -19.36 5.88 -11.35
C ALA A 357 -18.71 4.49 -11.52
N GLY A 358 -18.45 3.81 -10.40
CA GLY A 358 -17.76 2.51 -10.38
C GLY A 358 -16.22 2.61 -10.34
N VAL A 359 -15.65 3.81 -10.36
CA VAL A 359 -14.21 4.04 -10.17
C VAL A 359 -13.95 4.60 -8.77
N ALA A 360 -12.99 3.99 -8.05
CA ALA A 360 -12.64 4.39 -6.69
C ALA A 360 -12.16 5.85 -6.62
N GLN A 361 -12.50 6.56 -5.55
CA GLN A 361 -12.04 7.93 -5.34
C GLN A 361 -10.52 7.96 -5.20
N GLY A 362 -9.87 8.92 -5.87
CA GLY A 362 -8.41 9.04 -5.89
C GLY A 362 -7.71 8.11 -6.88
N ALA A 363 -8.44 7.31 -7.65
CA ALA A 363 -7.83 6.46 -8.67
C ALA A 363 -7.28 7.30 -9.84
N THR A 364 -6.17 6.84 -10.44
CA THR A 364 -5.45 7.61 -11.47
C THR A 364 -5.42 6.91 -12.83
N ILE A 365 -5.26 7.70 -13.90
CA ILE A 365 -5.01 7.23 -15.28
C ILE A 365 -3.93 8.10 -15.90
N THR A 366 -2.95 7.48 -16.54
CA THR A 366 -1.90 8.18 -17.30
C THR A 366 -2.09 7.99 -18.79
N LEU A 367 -2.07 9.09 -19.55
CA LEU A 367 -2.19 9.11 -21.00
C LEU A 367 -0.93 9.68 -21.64
N VAL A 368 -0.55 9.12 -22.79
CA VAL A 368 0.58 9.60 -23.59
C VAL A 368 0.12 9.81 -25.03
N SER A 369 0.38 10.99 -25.57
CA SER A 369 0.20 11.30 -26.99
C SER A 369 1.51 11.04 -27.73
N ALA A 370 1.61 9.88 -28.39
CA ALA A 370 2.82 9.43 -29.08
C ALA A 370 2.78 9.65 -30.61
N GLY A 371 1.64 10.03 -31.17
CA GLY A 371 1.45 10.27 -32.61
C GLY A 371 1.42 11.76 -32.97
N PRO A 372 1.83 12.13 -34.21
CA PRO A 372 1.86 13.51 -34.66
C PRO A 372 0.47 14.16 -34.79
N GLY A 373 -0.61 13.37 -34.83
CA GLY A 373 -1.98 13.88 -34.86
C GLY A 373 -2.49 14.46 -33.52
N GLY A 374 -1.79 14.18 -32.41
CA GLY A 374 -2.20 14.57 -31.06
C GLY A 374 -3.33 13.72 -30.48
N LEU A 375 -3.67 13.99 -29.21
CA LEU A 375 -4.70 13.28 -28.47
C LEU A 375 -5.68 14.25 -27.81
N LYS A 376 -6.97 14.09 -28.08
CA LYS A 376 -8.06 14.79 -27.40
C LYS A 376 -8.59 13.93 -26.26
N VAL A 377 -8.65 14.45 -25.05
CA VAL A 377 -9.14 13.74 -23.85
C VAL A 377 -10.50 14.31 -23.46
N LEU A 378 -11.44 13.41 -23.19
CA LEU A 378 -12.83 13.69 -22.86
C LEU A 378 -13.26 12.92 -21.60
N GLY A 379 -14.28 13.42 -20.91
CA GLY A 379 -14.99 12.65 -19.88
C GLY A 379 -16.09 11.81 -20.52
N SER A 380 -16.48 10.72 -19.87
CA SER A 380 -17.59 9.88 -20.32
C SER A 380 -18.94 10.44 -19.86
N GLY A 381 -19.93 10.48 -20.77
CA GLY A 381 -21.29 10.92 -20.43
C GLY A 381 -21.32 12.33 -19.85
N THR A 382 -21.76 12.46 -18.59
CA THR A 382 -21.83 13.74 -17.86
C THR A 382 -20.55 14.09 -17.09
N ASP A 383 -19.58 13.18 -17.04
CA ASP A 383 -18.32 13.44 -16.33
C ASP A 383 -17.51 14.53 -17.05
N VAL A 384 -16.92 15.42 -16.27
CA VAL A 384 -16.15 16.55 -16.80
C VAL A 384 -14.66 16.32 -16.57
N VAL A 385 -13.87 16.66 -17.60
CA VAL A 385 -12.42 16.79 -17.48
C VAL A 385 -12.09 18.22 -17.08
N TYR A 386 -11.34 18.35 -16.00
CA TYR A 386 -10.83 19.62 -15.51
C TYR A 386 -9.31 19.69 -15.66
N THR A 387 -8.84 20.85 -16.08
CA THR A 387 -7.43 21.24 -15.95
C THR A 387 -7.03 21.34 -14.47
N SER A 388 -5.73 21.45 -14.20
CA SER A 388 -5.21 21.62 -12.84
C SER A 388 -5.70 22.88 -12.14
N THR A 389 -6.16 23.90 -12.89
CA THR A 389 -6.72 25.16 -12.38
C THR A 389 -8.25 25.16 -12.30
N GLY A 390 -8.92 24.05 -12.62
CA GLY A 390 -10.37 23.93 -12.53
C GLY A 390 -11.14 24.50 -13.72
N VAL A 391 -10.48 24.75 -14.86
CA VAL A 391 -11.17 25.02 -16.13
C VAL A 391 -11.71 23.71 -16.71
N ALA A 392 -13.00 23.68 -17.02
CA ALA A 392 -13.71 22.54 -17.61
C ALA A 392 -13.53 22.47 -19.13
N GLY A 393 -13.36 21.26 -19.67
CA GLY A 393 -13.47 20.99 -21.10
C GLY A 393 -12.51 19.92 -21.61
N PRO A 394 -12.62 19.56 -22.91
CA PRO A 394 -11.70 18.64 -23.55
C PRO A 394 -10.25 19.12 -23.43
N LEU A 395 -9.32 18.20 -23.16
CA LEU A 395 -7.90 18.50 -23.11
C LEU A 395 -7.20 17.98 -24.37
N VAL A 396 -6.45 18.83 -25.07
CA VAL A 396 -5.68 18.40 -26.27
C VAL A 396 -4.20 18.31 -25.94
N LEU A 397 -3.62 17.13 -26.14
CA LEU A 397 -2.20 16.82 -26.02
C LEU A 397 -1.55 16.88 -27.41
N ALA A 398 -0.37 17.50 -27.49
CA ALA A 398 0.47 17.49 -28.68
C ALA A 398 1.32 16.21 -28.74
N LEU A 399 2.08 16.02 -29.83
CA LEU A 399 3.06 14.94 -29.90
C LEU A 399 4.06 15.01 -28.74
N GLY A 400 4.24 13.90 -28.04
CA GLY A 400 5.14 13.77 -26.89
C GLY A 400 4.52 14.20 -25.55
N ASP A 401 3.31 14.76 -25.56
CA ASP A 401 2.68 15.18 -24.31
C ASP A 401 2.20 13.99 -23.47
N THR A 402 2.30 14.15 -22.16
CA THR A 402 1.74 13.24 -21.16
C THR A 402 0.69 13.96 -20.32
N ALA A 403 -0.31 13.22 -19.83
CA ALA A 403 -1.32 13.71 -18.90
C ALA A 403 -1.60 12.67 -17.82
N GLU A 404 -1.68 13.10 -16.57
CA GLU A 404 -2.12 12.26 -15.46
C GLU A 404 -3.41 12.83 -14.85
N PHE A 405 -4.44 12.00 -14.77
CA PHE A 405 -5.73 12.36 -14.21
C PHE A 405 -6.00 11.59 -12.92
N ILE A 406 -6.63 12.26 -11.95
CA ILE A 406 -7.17 11.65 -10.74
C ILE A 406 -8.69 11.77 -10.72
N ARG A 407 -9.38 10.70 -10.31
CA ARG A 407 -10.83 10.70 -10.11
C ARG A 407 -11.17 11.41 -8.81
N LEU A 408 -11.98 12.47 -8.89
CA LEU A 408 -12.53 13.18 -7.74
C LEU A 408 -14.04 13.29 -7.93
N GLN A 409 -14.86 12.80 -6.99
CA GLN A 409 -16.33 12.89 -7.10
C GLN A 409 -16.80 12.55 -8.53
N ASP A 410 -17.46 13.49 -9.22
CA ASP A 410 -18.03 13.30 -10.57
C ASP A 410 -17.16 13.96 -11.67
N GLN A 411 -15.84 14.00 -11.45
CA GLN A 411 -14.89 14.60 -12.38
C GLN A 411 -13.56 13.85 -12.45
N TRP A 412 -12.85 14.09 -13.56
CA TRP A 412 -11.44 13.78 -13.73
C TRP A 412 -10.62 15.06 -13.70
N ARG A 413 -9.66 15.14 -12.78
CA ARG A 413 -8.78 16.31 -12.64
C ARG A 413 -7.37 16.02 -13.11
N LEU A 414 -6.85 16.86 -13.98
CA LEU A 414 -5.45 16.84 -14.38
C LEU A 414 -4.57 17.20 -13.18
N VAL A 415 -3.66 16.30 -12.80
CA VAL A 415 -2.74 16.45 -11.65
C VAL A 415 -1.27 16.29 -12.02
N GLY A 416 -0.97 15.78 -13.21
CA GLY A 416 0.40 15.58 -13.67
C GLY A 416 0.52 15.53 -15.19
N GLY A 417 1.73 15.24 -15.66
CA GLY A 417 2.11 15.19 -17.07
C GLY A 417 2.57 16.53 -17.66
N SER A 418 3.25 16.49 -18.80
CA SER A 418 3.80 17.69 -19.47
C SER A 418 2.72 18.71 -19.84
N VAL A 419 1.52 18.24 -20.18
CA VAL A 419 0.39 19.12 -20.55
C VAL A 419 -0.03 20.02 -19.40
N LEU A 420 0.19 19.61 -18.15
CA LEU A 420 -0.16 20.40 -16.97
C LEU A 420 0.60 21.73 -16.94
N LEU A 421 1.82 21.78 -17.45
CA LEU A 421 2.64 22.99 -17.49
C LEU A 421 1.93 24.14 -18.22
N ARG A 422 1.07 23.85 -19.22
CA ARG A 422 0.29 24.87 -19.93
C ARG A 422 -0.72 25.59 -19.05
N PHE A 423 -1.12 24.97 -17.95
CA PHE A 423 -2.08 25.51 -16.98
C PHE A 423 -1.42 25.92 -15.67
N ALA A 424 -0.12 25.66 -15.52
CA ALA A 424 0.60 26.06 -14.31
C ALA A 424 0.65 27.59 -14.21
N GLY A 425 0.41 28.10 -13.01
CA GLY A 425 0.53 29.53 -12.72
C GLY A 425 1.91 30.10 -13.07
N THR A 426 2.97 29.28 -12.97
CA THR A 426 4.34 29.67 -13.35
C THR A 426 4.49 29.94 -14.85
N MET A 427 3.71 29.26 -15.71
CA MET A 427 3.75 29.43 -17.17
C MET A 427 2.62 30.32 -17.68
N SER A 428 1.95 31.06 -16.79
CA SER A 428 0.83 31.95 -17.14
C SER A 428 0.78 33.18 -16.24
N GLY A 429 -0.04 34.17 -16.62
CA GLY A 429 -0.28 35.38 -15.81
C GLY A 429 0.99 36.15 -15.45
N ALA A 430 1.04 36.69 -14.21
CA ALA A 430 2.12 37.54 -13.72
C ALA A 430 3.49 36.83 -13.64
N HIS A 431 3.54 35.50 -13.69
CA HIS A 431 4.76 34.71 -13.59
C HIS A 431 5.37 34.37 -14.96
N PHE A 432 4.67 34.67 -16.07
CA PHE A 432 5.15 34.50 -17.45
C PHE A 432 5.05 35.82 -18.24
N ILE A 433 5.44 36.92 -17.59
CA ILE A 433 5.54 38.24 -18.23
C ILE A 433 6.94 38.44 -18.81
N THR A 434 7.02 39.16 -19.92
CA THR A 434 8.29 39.62 -20.47
C THR A 434 8.97 40.51 -19.43
N GLN A 435 10.13 40.07 -18.95
CA GLN A 435 10.88 40.80 -17.94
C GLN A 435 11.37 42.16 -18.49
N PRO A 436 11.65 43.12 -17.60
CA PRO A 436 12.25 44.39 -17.98
C PRO A 436 13.50 44.18 -18.85
N GLN A 437 13.74 45.12 -19.76
CA GLN A 437 14.95 45.09 -20.57
C GLN A 437 16.18 45.14 -19.65
N PHE A 438 17.18 44.29 -19.92
CA PHE A 438 18.39 44.11 -19.11
C PHE A 438 18.21 43.39 -17.76
N ASP A 439 17.07 42.73 -17.53
CA ASP A 439 16.94 41.79 -16.40
C ASP A 439 18.00 40.67 -16.50
N ASN A 440 18.72 40.43 -15.41
CA ASN A 440 19.76 39.40 -15.30
C ASN A 440 19.40 38.32 -14.26
N GLY A 441 18.13 38.24 -13.87
CA GLY A 441 17.60 37.27 -12.94
C GLY A 441 17.53 35.86 -13.53
N LYS A 442 17.08 34.91 -12.71
CA LYS A 442 16.91 33.49 -13.11
C LYS A 442 15.52 33.20 -13.69
N ALA A 443 14.78 34.23 -14.11
CA ALA A 443 13.45 34.08 -14.69
C ALA A 443 13.52 33.40 -16.08
N LEU A 444 12.44 32.74 -16.49
CA LEU A 444 12.34 32.16 -17.83
C LEU A 444 12.26 33.28 -18.87
N ALA A 445 13.10 33.21 -19.90
CA ALA A 445 13.08 34.18 -21.00
C ALA A 445 11.87 33.95 -21.92
N THR A 446 11.08 35.00 -22.15
CA THR A 446 10.02 34.98 -23.17
C THR A 446 10.62 35.16 -24.57
N THR A 447 9.91 34.74 -25.62
CA THR A 447 10.33 35.00 -27.01
C THR A 447 10.50 36.48 -27.30
N GLU A 448 9.66 37.33 -26.70
CA GLU A 448 9.77 38.79 -26.79
C GLU A 448 11.06 39.32 -26.14
N PHE A 449 11.45 38.78 -24.97
CA PHE A 449 12.74 39.13 -24.33
C PHE A 449 13.92 38.74 -25.23
N VAL A 450 13.90 37.54 -25.80
CA VAL A 450 14.96 37.05 -26.71
C VAL A 450 15.04 37.88 -28.00
N GLN A 451 13.90 38.23 -28.61
CA GLN A 451 13.86 39.07 -29.80
C GLN A 451 14.49 40.45 -29.56
N ARG A 452 14.26 41.05 -28.39
CA ARG A 452 14.91 42.31 -27.98
C ARG A 452 16.42 42.16 -27.76
N ALA A 453 16.87 41.00 -27.28
CA ALA A 453 18.29 40.76 -26.99
C ALA A 453 19.15 40.55 -28.25
N GLN A 454 18.61 39.99 -29.34
CA GLN A 454 19.37 39.71 -30.57
C GLN A 454 19.58 40.92 -31.52
N GLY A 455 19.48 42.15 -31.02
CA GLY A 455 19.82 43.37 -31.78
C GLY A 455 18.65 44.06 -32.47
N ASN A 456 17.42 43.58 -32.30
CA ASN A 456 16.24 44.37 -32.68
C ASN A 456 16.01 45.50 -31.68
N PHE A 457 15.60 46.67 -32.16
CA PHE A 457 15.16 47.74 -31.25
C PHE A 457 13.88 47.32 -30.53
N SER A 458 13.75 47.68 -29.25
CA SER A 458 12.51 47.46 -28.47
C SER A 458 11.33 48.35 -28.94
N GLY A 459 11.58 49.24 -29.91
CA GLY A 459 10.61 50.10 -30.57
C GLY A 459 11.26 51.39 -31.09
N GLN A 460 10.44 52.34 -31.55
CA GLN A 460 10.87 53.69 -31.94
C GLN A 460 10.25 54.75 -31.02
N THR A 461 11.05 55.77 -30.65
CA THR A 461 10.57 56.98 -29.98
C THR A 461 10.86 58.18 -30.89
N THR A 462 9.84 58.92 -31.29
CA THR A 462 10.01 60.15 -32.07
C THR A 462 9.92 61.36 -31.15
N ILE A 463 10.92 62.22 -31.19
CA ILE A 463 10.98 63.47 -30.44
C ILE A 463 10.75 64.62 -31.43
N ASN A 464 9.74 65.44 -31.16
CA ASN A 464 9.28 66.53 -32.02
C ASN A 464 9.30 67.90 -31.30
N THR A 465 10.03 68.00 -30.20
CA THR A 465 10.21 69.22 -29.41
C THR A 465 11.66 69.71 -29.48
N SER A 466 11.85 71.02 -29.32
CA SER A 466 13.18 71.65 -29.34
C SER A 466 13.97 71.44 -28.05
N ALA A 467 13.33 70.95 -26.99
CA ALA A 467 13.99 70.52 -25.76
C ALA A 467 13.33 69.26 -25.20
N THR A 468 14.13 68.34 -24.66
CA THR A 468 13.64 67.11 -24.02
C THR A 468 14.68 66.53 -23.07
N THR A 469 14.25 65.66 -22.16
CA THR A 469 15.14 64.81 -21.36
C THR A 469 14.87 63.35 -21.73
N LEU A 470 15.90 62.66 -22.17
CA LEU A 470 15.83 61.23 -22.44
C LEU A 470 15.66 60.47 -21.13
N THR A 471 14.86 59.40 -21.14
CA THR A 471 14.61 58.58 -19.94
C THR A 471 15.26 57.20 -20.08
N PRO A 472 15.58 56.50 -18.96
CA PRO A 472 16.13 55.16 -19.02
C PRO A 472 15.26 54.16 -19.82
N ALA A 473 13.94 54.36 -19.83
CA ALA A 473 12.99 53.55 -20.62
C ALA A 473 13.16 53.70 -22.15
N MET A 474 13.90 54.70 -22.62
CA MET A 474 14.23 54.87 -24.04
C MET A 474 15.47 54.07 -24.46
N ALA A 475 16.19 53.46 -23.53
CA ALA A 475 17.28 52.55 -23.85
C ALA A 475 16.81 51.40 -24.76
N GLY A 476 17.67 50.99 -25.68
CA GLY A 476 17.38 49.93 -26.66
C GLY A 476 16.33 50.28 -27.72
N ARG A 477 15.79 51.50 -27.72
CA ARG A 477 14.88 52.01 -28.77
C ARG A 477 15.65 52.78 -29.83
N ARG A 478 15.06 52.87 -31.02
CA ARG A 478 15.44 53.84 -32.05
C ARG A 478 14.83 55.20 -31.70
N ILE A 479 15.65 56.18 -31.34
CA ILE A 479 15.23 57.53 -30.96
C ILE A 479 15.41 58.46 -32.17
N VAL A 480 14.32 58.99 -32.70
CA VAL A 480 14.32 59.81 -33.92
C VAL A 480 13.98 61.25 -33.57
N GLY A 481 14.92 62.16 -33.80
CA GLY A 481 14.66 63.58 -33.70
C GLY A 481 14.06 64.12 -34.99
N SER A 482 12.82 64.59 -34.91
CA SER A 482 12.08 65.21 -36.02
C SER A 482 12.11 66.74 -35.98
N LEU A 483 12.54 67.32 -34.86
CA LEU A 483 12.79 68.75 -34.68
C LEU A 483 14.17 68.95 -34.05
N ALA A 484 14.91 69.96 -34.53
CA ALA A 484 16.22 70.32 -34.00
C ALA A 484 16.09 70.87 -32.58
N GLY A 485 17.10 70.66 -31.74
CA GLY A 485 16.96 71.03 -30.34
C GLY A 485 18.03 70.48 -29.40
N THR A 486 17.83 70.77 -28.12
CA THR A 486 18.75 70.38 -27.04
C THR A 486 18.12 69.29 -26.19
N TRP A 487 18.77 68.13 -26.16
CA TRP A 487 18.33 66.98 -25.38
C TRP A 487 19.25 66.78 -24.20
N THR A 488 18.71 66.36 -23.05
CA THR A 488 19.49 66.02 -21.87
C THR A 488 19.46 64.51 -21.68
N LEU A 489 20.61 63.88 -21.45
CA LEU A 489 20.69 62.47 -21.08
C LEU A 489 19.98 62.22 -19.74
N PRO A 490 19.54 60.97 -19.45
CA PRO A 490 19.18 60.62 -18.09
C PRO A 490 20.42 60.63 -17.18
N VAL A 491 20.19 60.73 -15.87
CA VAL A 491 21.24 60.57 -14.86
C VAL A 491 21.88 59.20 -15.05
N LEU A 492 23.22 59.15 -15.07
CA LEU A 492 23.99 57.93 -15.31
C LEU A 492 23.55 56.79 -14.38
N THR A 493 23.46 57.06 -13.08
CA THR A 493 23.10 56.06 -12.06
C THR A 493 21.66 55.56 -12.14
N ALA A 494 20.77 56.27 -12.85
CA ALA A 494 19.40 55.85 -13.09
C ALA A 494 19.27 54.93 -14.31
N SER A 495 20.33 54.78 -15.12
CA SER A 495 20.34 53.97 -16.33
C SER A 495 21.12 52.67 -16.10
N PRO A 496 20.62 51.50 -16.54
CA PRO A 496 21.37 50.25 -16.46
C PRO A 496 22.69 50.33 -17.24
N VAL A 497 23.79 49.88 -16.62
CA VAL A 497 25.10 49.80 -17.29
C VAL A 497 25.00 48.90 -18.52
N GLY A 498 25.62 49.34 -19.62
CA GLY A 498 25.58 48.68 -20.94
C GLY A 498 24.35 49.04 -21.79
N SER A 499 23.39 49.80 -21.26
CA SER A 499 22.23 50.24 -22.02
C SER A 499 22.62 51.22 -23.14
N LYS A 500 22.04 51.03 -24.34
CA LYS A 500 22.36 51.84 -25.55
C LYS A 500 21.20 52.76 -25.94
N PHE A 501 21.49 53.99 -26.33
CA PHE A 501 20.54 54.97 -26.85
C PHE A 501 20.89 55.27 -28.31
N TYR A 502 20.07 54.77 -29.22
CA TYR A 502 20.31 54.90 -30.66
C TYR A 502 19.61 56.14 -31.19
N ILE A 503 20.36 57.19 -31.50
CA ILE A 503 19.81 58.48 -31.92
C ILE A 503 20.01 58.66 -33.43
N GLN A 504 18.91 58.97 -34.11
CA GLN A 504 18.90 59.42 -35.49
C GLN A 504 18.38 60.86 -35.54
N ASN A 505 19.17 61.77 -36.10
CA ASN A 505 18.70 63.11 -36.41
C ASN A 505 18.09 63.13 -37.81
N SER A 506 16.77 63.27 -37.89
CA SER A 506 16.02 63.45 -39.14
C SER A 506 15.42 64.86 -39.25
N SER A 507 15.84 65.78 -38.38
CA SER A 507 15.38 67.16 -38.38
C SER A 507 16.18 68.04 -39.35
N SER A 508 15.72 69.27 -39.57
CA SER A 508 16.37 70.26 -40.45
C SER A 508 17.53 71.02 -39.79
N GLY A 509 18.00 70.58 -38.62
CA GLY A 509 19.07 71.23 -37.87
C GLY A 509 19.76 70.27 -36.90
N ASP A 510 20.66 70.80 -36.08
CA ASP A 510 21.47 69.98 -35.17
C ASP A 510 20.70 69.57 -33.92
N ILE A 511 20.98 68.37 -33.42
CA ILE A 511 20.55 67.91 -32.10
C ILE A 511 21.76 67.97 -31.18
N VAL A 512 21.66 68.77 -30.11
CA VAL A 512 22.69 68.87 -29.08
C VAL A 512 22.29 67.97 -27.91
N VAL A 513 23.05 66.93 -27.62
CA VAL A 513 22.81 66.05 -26.48
C VAL A 513 23.76 66.42 -25.35
N ASN A 514 23.22 66.95 -24.27
CA ASN A 514 23.93 67.36 -23.07
C ASN A 514 23.95 66.24 -22.02
N ARG A 515 25.04 66.23 -21.23
CA ARG A 515 25.08 65.49 -19.96
C ARG A 515 24.02 66.00 -18.98
N GLN A 516 23.69 65.20 -17.98
CA GLN A 516 22.89 65.66 -16.84
C GLN A 516 23.79 65.89 -15.62
N GLY A 517 23.60 67.01 -14.93
CA GLY A 517 24.32 67.30 -13.69
C GLY A 517 25.85 67.27 -13.83
N SER A 518 26.51 66.46 -13.00
CA SER A 518 27.97 66.28 -12.98
C SER A 518 28.48 65.16 -13.88
N ASP A 519 27.61 64.40 -14.54
CA ASP A 519 27.99 63.27 -15.40
C ASP A 519 28.86 63.74 -16.56
N ILE A 520 29.74 62.89 -17.07
CA ILE A 520 30.60 63.22 -18.23
C ILE A 520 30.28 62.32 -19.42
N ILE A 521 30.52 62.83 -20.63
CA ILE A 521 30.46 62.05 -21.87
C ILE A 521 31.89 61.86 -22.38
N VAL A 522 32.29 60.61 -22.55
CA VAL A 522 33.54 60.25 -23.22
C VAL A 522 33.19 59.92 -24.66
N ALA A 523 33.57 60.81 -25.58
CA ALA A 523 33.40 60.65 -27.01
C ALA A 523 34.73 60.22 -27.62
N LEU A 524 34.92 58.91 -27.80
CA LEU A 524 36.19 58.30 -28.20
C LEU A 524 37.36 58.84 -27.34
N ALA A 525 38.28 59.60 -27.92
CA ALA A 525 39.47 60.11 -27.22
C ALA A 525 39.25 61.44 -26.47
N LYS A 526 38.02 61.96 -26.39
CA LYS A 526 37.71 63.28 -25.81
C LYS A 526 36.64 63.19 -24.72
N THR A 527 36.89 63.84 -23.59
CA THR A 527 35.87 64.11 -22.58
C THR A 527 35.15 65.42 -22.92
N VAL A 528 33.82 65.35 -23.05
CA VAL A 528 32.97 66.48 -23.42
C VAL A 528 31.76 66.57 -22.50
N ASN A 529 31.18 67.76 -22.42
CA ASN A 529 29.94 68.00 -21.67
C ASN A 529 28.68 67.82 -22.53
N SER A 530 28.85 67.87 -23.84
CA SER A 530 27.79 67.70 -24.82
C SER A 530 28.35 67.16 -26.13
N ILE A 531 27.47 66.52 -26.89
CA ILE A 531 27.74 66.08 -28.25
C ILE A 531 26.72 66.71 -29.20
N ILE A 532 27.12 66.90 -30.45
CA ILE A 532 26.23 67.41 -31.50
C ILE A 532 26.05 66.31 -32.53
N ILE A 533 24.80 65.94 -32.80
CA ILE A 533 24.38 65.04 -33.88
C ILE A 533 23.83 65.91 -35.01
N PRO A 534 24.59 66.12 -36.10
CA PRO A 534 24.17 66.99 -37.19
C PRO A 534 22.93 66.49 -37.92
N MET A 535 22.28 67.37 -38.68
CA MET A 535 21.16 66.97 -39.55
C MET A 535 21.55 65.77 -40.44
N GLY A 536 20.66 64.77 -40.53
CA GLY A 536 20.90 63.54 -41.30
C GLY A 536 21.91 62.56 -40.69
N SER A 537 22.48 62.86 -39.52
CA SER A 537 23.49 62.03 -38.85
C SER A 537 22.88 61.11 -37.79
N SER A 538 23.71 60.23 -37.24
CA SER A 538 23.36 59.28 -36.20
C SER A 538 24.44 59.21 -35.13
N GLY A 539 24.04 58.71 -33.95
CA GLY A 539 24.94 58.51 -32.83
C GLY A 539 24.38 57.47 -31.87
N VAL A 540 25.25 56.72 -31.21
CA VAL A 540 24.86 55.80 -30.12
C VAL A 540 25.57 56.20 -28.84
N LEU A 541 24.79 56.50 -27.80
CA LEU A 541 25.31 56.64 -26.45
C LEU A 541 25.15 55.33 -25.69
N VAL A 542 26.18 54.92 -24.96
CA VAL A 542 26.16 53.76 -24.07
C VAL A 542 26.31 54.25 -22.63
N CYS A 543 25.47 53.76 -21.72
CA CYS A 543 25.65 53.97 -20.30
C CYS A 543 26.82 53.10 -19.81
N GLY A 544 27.95 53.72 -19.46
CA GLY A 544 29.08 53.02 -18.83
C GLY A 544 28.93 52.94 -17.32
N GLU A 545 29.94 52.37 -16.65
CA GLU A 545 29.99 52.29 -15.18
C GLU A 545 30.16 53.66 -14.52
N THR A 546 31.00 54.52 -15.10
CA THR A 546 31.38 55.83 -14.53
C THR A 546 31.07 57.02 -15.41
N ASN A 547 30.69 56.80 -16.67
CA ASN A 547 30.48 57.84 -17.66
C ASN A 547 29.55 57.38 -18.78
N TRP A 548 29.00 58.34 -19.52
CA TRP A 548 28.41 58.07 -20.82
C TRP A 548 29.51 57.86 -21.86
N VAL A 549 29.31 56.92 -22.77
CA VAL A 549 30.26 56.58 -23.83
C VAL A 549 29.62 56.88 -25.18
N PHE A 550 30.31 57.63 -26.03
CA PHE A 550 29.84 58.01 -27.37
C PHE A 550 30.88 57.60 -28.42
N GLU A 551 30.77 56.37 -28.91
CA GLU A 551 31.80 55.75 -29.76
C GLU A 551 31.25 55.23 -31.10
N GLU A 552 29.93 55.15 -31.26
CA GLU A 552 29.31 54.64 -32.49
C GLU A 552 28.44 55.71 -33.17
N GLY A 553 28.28 55.58 -34.49
CA GLY A 553 27.49 56.47 -35.34
C GLY A 553 28.32 57.54 -36.04
N VAL A 554 27.74 58.13 -37.09
CA VAL A 554 28.45 59.07 -37.98
C VAL A 554 28.89 60.34 -37.22
N ALA A 555 28.10 60.80 -36.26
CA ALA A 555 28.43 61.98 -35.47
C ALA A 555 29.59 61.77 -34.49
N ALA A 556 29.95 60.51 -34.16
CA ALA A 556 31.09 60.19 -33.29
C ALA A 556 32.43 60.38 -34.00
N LEU A 557 32.49 60.23 -35.33
CA LEU A 557 33.73 60.22 -36.11
C LEU A 557 34.60 61.47 -35.91
N LYS A 558 34.00 62.66 -35.76
CA LYS A 558 34.75 63.92 -35.51
C LYS A 558 35.55 63.94 -34.20
N TYR A 559 35.25 63.04 -33.27
CA TYR A 559 35.99 62.89 -32.01
C TYR A 559 37.11 61.84 -32.11
N SER A 560 37.17 61.06 -33.20
CA SER A 560 38.28 60.15 -33.50
C SER A 560 39.56 60.94 -33.81
N THR A 561 40.71 60.42 -33.38
CA THR A 561 42.04 60.96 -33.73
C THR A 561 42.37 60.78 -35.21
N GLU A 562 41.70 59.84 -35.88
CA GLU A 562 41.82 59.56 -37.32
C GLU A 562 41.18 60.64 -38.18
N PHE A 563 40.10 61.26 -37.70
CA PHE A 563 39.35 62.33 -38.39
C PHE A 563 39.49 63.69 -37.69
N ALA A 564 40.53 63.84 -36.87
CA ALA A 564 40.77 65.08 -36.15
C ALA A 564 40.97 66.24 -37.12
N SER A 565 40.52 67.42 -36.71
CA SER A 565 40.66 68.65 -37.47
C SER A 565 40.77 69.85 -36.52
N SER A 566 41.36 70.93 -37.03
CA SER A 566 41.35 72.27 -36.44
C SER A 566 40.82 73.24 -37.47
N ILE A 567 39.59 73.73 -37.29
CA ILE A 567 38.92 74.65 -38.23
C ILE A 567 39.22 76.12 -37.88
N SER A 568 40.50 76.42 -37.65
CA SER A 568 41.02 77.76 -37.43
C SER A 568 41.40 78.44 -38.74
N GLY A 569 41.63 79.76 -38.72
CA GLY A 569 42.01 80.52 -39.92
C GLY A 569 43.26 79.99 -40.62
N SER A 570 44.22 79.46 -39.86
CA SER A 570 45.20 78.48 -40.34
C SER A 570 44.91 77.15 -39.64
N GLY A 571 44.56 76.13 -40.41
CA GLY A 571 43.92 74.93 -39.89
C GLY A 571 44.27 73.68 -40.68
N TRP A 572 43.71 72.55 -40.25
CA TRP A 572 43.96 71.25 -40.85
C TRP A 572 42.79 70.29 -40.65
N ALA A 573 42.67 69.29 -41.52
CA ALA A 573 41.75 68.18 -41.40
C ALA A 573 42.39 66.88 -41.88
N LYS A 574 42.19 65.80 -41.13
CA LYS A 574 42.54 64.44 -41.56
C LYS A 574 41.37 63.80 -42.28
N ASN A 575 41.66 63.15 -43.39
CA ASN A 575 40.69 62.43 -44.21
C ASN A 575 40.76 60.91 -43.96
N ALA A 576 39.66 60.20 -44.26
CA ALA A 576 39.54 58.75 -44.09
C ALA A 576 40.64 57.95 -44.82
N ASN A 577 41.14 58.49 -45.92
CA ASN A 577 42.17 57.87 -46.77
C ASN A 577 43.61 58.10 -46.25
N GLY A 578 43.76 58.69 -45.07
CA GLY A 578 45.06 59.01 -44.48
C GLY A 578 45.71 60.28 -45.01
N LEU A 579 45.08 61.01 -45.94
CA LEU A 579 45.55 62.33 -46.35
C LEU A 579 45.22 63.37 -45.29
N ILE A 580 46.16 64.28 -45.08
CA ILE A 580 46.01 65.49 -44.28
C ILE A 580 45.87 66.64 -45.25
N GLU A 581 44.86 67.45 -45.05
CA GLU A 581 44.71 68.73 -45.71
C GLU A 581 45.01 69.83 -44.70
N GLN A 582 45.80 70.82 -45.10
CA GLN A 582 46.13 71.99 -44.28
C GLN A 582 45.90 73.27 -45.08
N TRP A 583 45.51 74.34 -44.41
CA TRP A 583 45.26 75.63 -45.04
C TRP A 583 45.70 76.79 -44.15
N GLY A 584 45.83 77.96 -44.75
CA GLY A 584 46.08 79.19 -44.04
C GLY A 584 46.27 80.38 -44.96
N THR A 585 46.83 81.44 -44.40
CA THR A 585 47.19 82.67 -45.11
C THR A 585 48.68 82.94 -44.99
N GLY A 586 49.23 83.67 -45.95
CA GLY A 586 50.60 84.18 -45.92
C GLY A 586 50.68 85.52 -46.64
N VAL A 587 51.75 86.26 -46.39
CA VAL A 587 52.04 87.54 -47.05
C VAL A 587 53.44 87.49 -47.64
N THR A 588 53.64 88.16 -48.78
CA THR A 588 54.97 88.26 -49.40
C THR A 588 55.90 89.21 -48.66
N ASP A 589 57.18 88.87 -48.59
CA ASP A 589 58.25 89.83 -48.31
C ASP A 589 58.55 90.71 -49.54
N ALA A 590 59.47 91.67 -49.40
CA ALA A 590 59.86 92.58 -50.49
C ALA A 590 60.44 91.89 -51.73
N ASN A 591 60.85 90.63 -51.62
CA ASN A 591 61.38 89.82 -52.72
C ASN A 591 60.32 88.85 -53.30
N GLY A 592 59.08 88.93 -52.80
CA GLY A 592 57.95 88.10 -53.22
C GLY A 592 57.91 86.73 -52.57
N TYR A 593 58.69 86.46 -51.52
CA TYR A 593 58.65 85.15 -50.85
C TYR A 593 57.56 85.10 -49.78
N VAL A 594 56.83 83.99 -49.76
CA VAL A 594 55.88 83.60 -48.73
C VAL A 594 56.47 82.43 -47.95
N TYR A 595 56.58 82.59 -46.64
CA TYR A 595 57.05 81.55 -45.72
C TYR A 595 55.83 80.87 -45.10
N VAL A 596 55.54 79.65 -45.54
CA VAL A 596 54.42 78.86 -45.05
C VAL A 596 54.90 77.93 -43.96
N THR A 597 54.32 78.05 -42.76
CA THR A 597 54.44 77.07 -41.68
C THR A 597 53.15 76.28 -41.59
N PHE A 598 53.23 74.96 -41.69
CA PHE A 598 52.06 74.10 -41.59
C PHE A 598 51.59 74.00 -40.13
N PRO A 599 50.27 74.10 -39.86
CA PRO A 599 49.68 73.95 -38.52
C PRO A 599 50.11 72.68 -37.78
N ILE A 600 50.29 71.58 -38.52
CA ILE A 600 50.91 70.34 -38.04
C ILE A 600 51.94 69.84 -39.05
N PRO A 601 52.98 69.10 -38.62
CA PRO A 601 53.87 68.43 -39.57
C PRO A 601 53.11 67.35 -40.35
N PHE A 602 53.36 67.26 -41.65
CA PHE A 602 52.97 66.07 -42.43
C PHE A 602 53.82 64.88 -41.97
N PRO A 603 53.21 63.77 -41.50
CA PRO A 603 53.95 62.62 -40.96
C PRO A 603 54.97 62.00 -41.95
N ASN A 604 54.67 61.99 -43.25
CA ASN A 604 55.57 61.51 -44.30
C ASN A 604 56.09 62.67 -45.15
N ALA A 605 55.23 63.27 -45.98
CA ALA A 605 55.59 64.49 -46.72
C ALA A 605 54.36 65.18 -47.32
N PRO A 606 54.39 66.52 -47.46
CA PRO A 606 53.48 67.23 -48.36
C PRO A 606 53.58 66.68 -49.79
N ARG A 607 52.45 66.54 -50.48
CA ARG A 607 52.37 66.09 -51.88
C ARG A 607 52.10 67.23 -52.84
N ASN A 608 51.30 68.21 -52.42
CA ASN A 608 50.99 69.38 -53.23
C ASN A 608 50.71 70.58 -52.32
N ILE A 609 50.99 71.78 -52.84
CA ILE A 609 50.52 73.04 -52.28
C ILE A 609 50.00 73.92 -53.41
N THR A 610 48.83 74.50 -53.19
CA THR A 610 48.20 75.46 -54.09
C THR A 610 48.07 76.79 -53.39
N LEU A 611 48.27 77.86 -54.15
CA LEU A 611 48.17 79.23 -53.69
C LEU A 611 47.07 79.95 -54.46
N THR A 612 46.32 80.77 -53.76
CA THR A 612 45.33 81.67 -54.34
C THR A 612 45.62 83.08 -53.83
N HIS A 613 45.89 84.01 -54.74
CA HIS A 613 46.09 85.40 -54.37
C HIS A 613 44.79 86.07 -53.90
N VAL A 614 44.92 87.02 -52.98
CA VAL A 614 43.83 87.89 -52.51
C VAL A 614 44.04 89.30 -53.07
N GLY A 615 43.36 89.64 -54.17
CA GLY A 615 43.40 90.98 -54.79
C GLY A 615 42.80 91.03 -56.19
N SER A 616 42.66 92.22 -56.78
CA SER A 616 41.76 92.45 -57.92
C SER A 616 42.38 92.43 -59.34
N MET A 617 43.71 92.47 -59.54
CA MET A 617 44.25 92.77 -60.89
C MET A 617 45.61 92.14 -61.31
N SER A 618 45.95 90.88 -60.95
CA SER A 618 47.15 90.25 -61.55
C SER A 618 47.08 88.72 -61.64
N LEU A 619 47.35 88.18 -62.84
CA LEU A 619 47.77 86.77 -63.02
C LEU A 619 49.12 86.60 -62.33
N MET A 620 49.17 85.78 -61.28
CA MET A 620 50.40 85.49 -60.55
C MET A 620 50.74 84.02 -60.64
N HIS A 621 52.00 83.71 -60.95
CA HIS A 621 52.51 82.35 -61.01
C HIS A 621 53.31 82.08 -59.73
N ALA A 622 52.99 80.98 -59.05
CA ALA A 622 53.73 80.55 -57.88
C ALA A 622 54.86 79.60 -58.30
N LEU A 623 56.10 79.97 -58.01
CA LEU A 623 57.27 79.12 -58.24
C LEU A 623 57.73 78.53 -56.89
N MET A 624 57.92 77.21 -56.83
CA MET A 624 58.51 76.56 -55.65
C MET A 624 59.99 76.93 -55.56
N GLY A 625 60.37 77.73 -54.55
CA GLY A 625 61.71 78.32 -54.44
C GLY A 625 62.76 77.47 -53.70
N ALA A 626 62.33 76.44 -52.97
CA ALA A 626 63.11 75.36 -52.36
C ALA A 626 62.11 74.31 -51.82
N GLY A 627 62.48 73.01 -51.81
CA GLY A 627 61.55 71.88 -51.67
C GLY A 627 60.48 71.94 -50.56
N LEU A 628 59.39 71.19 -50.77
CA LEU A 628 58.26 71.05 -49.85
C LEU A 628 58.67 70.24 -48.60
N GLY A 629 58.92 70.91 -47.48
CA GLY A 629 59.28 70.28 -46.21
C GLY A 629 58.07 69.84 -45.40
N ALA A 630 58.26 68.86 -44.50
CA ALA A 630 57.19 68.32 -43.66
C ALA A 630 56.52 69.36 -42.74
N THR A 631 57.24 70.40 -42.32
CA THR A 631 56.78 71.45 -41.40
C THR A 631 56.40 72.77 -42.09
N GLY A 632 56.70 72.92 -43.37
CA GLY A 632 56.50 74.17 -44.08
C GLY A 632 57.25 74.22 -45.40
N CYS A 633 57.09 75.34 -46.11
CA CYS A 633 57.79 75.58 -47.38
C CYS A 633 57.96 77.08 -47.65
N ARG A 634 58.83 77.38 -48.61
CA ARG A 634 59.03 78.75 -49.11
C ARG A 634 58.58 78.82 -50.55
N LEU A 635 57.63 79.71 -50.82
CA LEU A 635 57.01 79.90 -52.12
C LEU A 635 57.33 81.30 -52.62
N ARG A 636 57.43 81.49 -53.93
CA ARG A 636 57.62 82.81 -54.52
C ARG A 636 56.41 83.22 -55.33
N VAL A 637 55.96 84.45 -55.13
CA VAL A 637 54.83 85.07 -55.81
C VAL A 637 55.37 86.22 -56.67
N GLN A 638 55.01 86.20 -57.95
CA GLN A 638 55.39 87.19 -58.96
C GLN A 638 54.20 87.49 -59.87
N ASN A 639 54.13 88.72 -60.38
CA ASN A 639 53.17 89.07 -61.43
C ASN A 639 53.61 88.54 -62.81
N SER A 640 52.78 88.73 -63.84
CA SER A 640 53.04 88.29 -65.21
C SER A 640 54.30 88.87 -65.85
N SER A 641 54.85 89.96 -65.30
CA SER A 641 56.09 90.60 -65.74
C SER A 641 57.32 90.15 -64.95
N GLY A 642 57.17 89.19 -64.02
CA GLY A 642 58.24 88.67 -63.17
C GLY A 642 58.58 89.54 -61.95
N THR A 643 57.81 90.61 -61.69
CA THR A 643 58.02 91.51 -60.56
C THR A 643 57.40 90.93 -59.28
N SER A 644 58.08 91.16 -58.15
CA SER A 644 57.62 90.83 -56.80
C SER A 644 57.53 92.10 -55.96
N ASP A 645 56.64 92.12 -54.98
CA ASP A 645 56.51 93.20 -53.99
C ASP A 645 56.10 92.64 -52.61
N ALA A 646 56.27 93.44 -51.56
CA ALA A 646 55.85 93.11 -50.20
C ALA A 646 54.33 93.23 -50.01
N ASN A 647 53.81 92.51 -49.02
CA ASN A 647 52.42 92.60 -48.53
C ASN A 647 51.34 92.10 -49.50
N TRP A 648 51.69 91.30 -50.50
CA TRP A 648 50.68 90.57 -51.27
C TRP A 648 50.17 89.39 -50.47
N THR A 649 48.87 89.34 -50.21
CA THR A 649 48.25 88.29 -49.41
C THR A 649 47.90 87.08 -50.28
N VAL A 650 48.20 85.90 -49.78
CA VAL A 650 47.82 84.63 -50.41
C VAL A 650 47.09 83.73 -49.40
N HIS A 651 46.06 83.04 -49.88
CA HIS A 651 45.57 81.82 -49.24
C HIS A 651 46.37 80.64 -49.78
N TRP A 652 46.72 79.70 -48.92
CA TRP A 652 47.38 78.48 -49.34
C TRP A 652 46.61 77.26 -48.82
N ARG A 653 46.69 76.18 -49.59
CA ARG A 653 46.12 74.88 -49.28
C ARG A 653 47.14 73.81 -49.64
N ALA A 654 47.51 72.98 -48.68
CA ALA A 654 48.45 71.90 -48.83
C ALA A 654 47.78 70.55 -48.56
N ILE A 655 48.18 69.53 -49.30
CA ILE A 655 47.75 68.15 -49.08
C ILE A 655 48.96 67.23 -49.01
N GLY A 656 48.93 66.27 -48.11
CA GLY A 656 50.01 65.32 -47.88
C GLY A 656 49.57 64.22 -46.94
N ASN A 657 50.52 63.44 -46.43
CA ASN A 657 50.29 62.42 -45.41
C ASN A 657 51.52 62.20 -44.56
#